data_AF-A0A1X0NYQ1-F1
#
_entry.id   AF-A0A1X0NYQ1-F1
#
_cell.length_a   1.000
_cell.length_b   1.000
_cell.length_c   1.000
_cell.angle_alpha   90.00
_cell.angle_beta   90.00
_cell.angle_gamma   90.00
#
_symmetry.space_group_name_H-M   'P 1'
#
loop_
_entity.id
_entity.type
_entity.pdbx_description
1 polymer ?
#
loop_
_entity_poly.entity_id
_entity_poly.type
_entity_poly.pdbx_seq_one_letter_code
_entity_poly.pdbx_strand_id
1 'polypeptide(L)'
;MENLAIATAREVRIREWRECIESEDLHERYPFLPEEPARGVLLGDVHPVQQPEFRELSNKLDELRQDPTGNAAEISSTEEAMRALVVRFAEERADATEAAHVEYPFLPRRVLGVRLGDLPLNEDELFAAAAKEGIEGKESLLQSRVVQMAMCHNLNEAQLADNDDAVLAQHPYLVYTSRKCFPLRHLPLEDDVVFNERLEEYEDLMQRSFLDEDATASVRFLLASRADELALQEIERIELLKRTFVALEPLSLEDLRHLQDRREFQTFSDDSATNISQVVLEDAKRSIMEEREDRAAKLREVDALRKAYPVLGRNVDPSMLDNPVIAKLVDDHEELMNDSDGNAGKLQKLEEAIAQHASEHNLILRGEQGAVERPHSPSTRYAVDISFSKIEEDLIDDEYYQELIKLQNSVKERNDPADAPLLRRIKAQIDGRRNQIKNDGMKKVANNKKIAARISKRFPFLKPQHCGIPLHRLHLNDDDEIRKYEQERNTILSENKHHTSDIDNIIYDRVEDIARALQEEESSLEAMLPFLGSTVKGVPLRELSLMEDSAFAKLAAQYTSEEVSSGDAAERARLEQEMRDQAGRIARDVRMARRRDGVRGEDLHERYPFLPEEPARGVLLGDVHPVQQPEFRELSNKLDELRQDPTGNAAEISSTEEAMTALVVRFAEERADATEAAHVEYPFLPRRVLGVRLGDLPLNEDDEFSRLARRRVRQLKSPKTERDARATEEEMLQRAQALARLAKLVDRERGDANEYVRARNPFLVYEDRKCILLSDIPLVDDDVYQKLFLDRLSALEDAEANVPLIAKLEDELRARADEVALVVCEGDSMLKKYSFLSSASVPGLAEALQRDVEFQQLCARYDELNRDPEKNADELRELEEAMKIRSEVAAQALREAEAGDAEEQEKLRVQFPMCPDVPAILQGNSEFMKLSLRRSSLLSDPEGN
;
A
#
# COMPACT_ATOMS: atom_id res chain seq x y z
N MET A 1 47.44 -27.02 1.16
CA MET A 1 46.98 -27.98 2.20
C MET A 1 45.95 -27.32 3.12
N GLU A 2 46.25 -26.13 3.66
CA GLU A 2 45.31 -25.37 4.50
C GLU A 2 44.03 -24.95 3.76
N ASN A 3 44.15 -24.36 2.56
CA ASN A 3 42.99 -24.00 1.71
C ASN A 3 42.13 -25.21 1.32
N LEU A 4 42.74 -26.38 1.11
CA LEU A 4 42.03 -27.61 0.77
C LEU A 4 41.24 -28.16 1.98
N ALA A 5 41.87 -28.17 3.16
CA ALA A 5 41.20 -28.60 4.40
C ALA A 5 40.08 -27.63 4.81
N ILE A 6 40.29 -26.32 4.62
CA ILE A 6 39.27 -25.28 4.86
C ILE A 6 38.12 -25.42 3.86
N ALA A 7 38.40 -25.66 2.58
CA ALA A 7 37.36 -25.90 1.59
C ALA A 7 36.55 -27.15 1.93
N THR A 8 37.21 -28.27 2.24
CA THR A 8 36.53 -29.51 2.65
C THR A 8 35.69 -29.32 3.93
N ALA A 9 36.18 -28.57 4.92
CA ALA A 9 35.42 -28.27 6.13
C ALA A 9 34.23 -27.34 5.86
N ARG A 10 34.36 -26.40 4.90
CA ARG A 10 33.25 -25.55 4.44
C ARG A 10 32.15 -26.38 3.77
N GLU A 11 32.51 -27.30 2.87
CA GLU A 11 31.54 -28.17 2.19
C GLU A 11 30.77 -29.07 3.17
N VAL A 12 31.47 -29.68 4.13
CA VAL A 12 30.82 -30.48 5.19
C VAL A 12 29.86 -29.61 6.02
N ARG A 13 30.28 -28.40 6.39
CA ARG A 13 29.46 -27.47 7.18
C ARG A 13 28.26 -26.94 6.39
N ILE A 14 28.37 -26.76 5.08
CA ILE A 14 27.27 -26.36 4.19
C ILE A 14 26.20 -27.43 4.17
N ARG A 15 26.61 -28.70 4.06
CA ARG A 15 25.68 -29.83 4.14
C ARG A 15 24.99 -29.91 5.50
N GLU A 16 25.74 -29.85 6.60
CA GLU A 16 25.14 -29.89 7.95
C GLU A 16 24.12 -28.75 8.11
N TRP A 17 24.45 -27.55 7.61
CA TRP A 17 23.52 -26.42 7.59
C TRP A 17 22.28 -26.69 6.73
N ARG A 18 22.42 -27.37 5.59
CA ARG A 18 21.29 -27.70 4.71
C ARG A 18 20.40 -28.80 5.28
N GLU A 19 20.97 -29.85 5.85
CA GLU A 19 20.19 -30.89 6.55
C GLU A 19 19.40 -30.30 7.73
N CYS A 20 19.97 -29.29 8.41
CA CYS A 20 19.22 -28.51 9.39
C CYS A 20 18.06 -27.74 8.77
N ILE A 21 18.28 -27.02 7.65
CA ILE A 21 17.20 -26.29 6.95
C ILE A 21 16.09 -27.24 6.49
N GLU A 22 16.42 -28.35 5.84
CA GLU A 22 15.40 -29.29 5.35
C GLU A 22 14.62 -29.94 6.50
N SER A 23 15.30 -30.21 7.62
CA SER A 23 14.65 -30.69 8.83
C SER A 23 13.76 -29.61 9.45
N GLU A 24 14.20 -28.36 9.48
CA GLU A 24 13.41 -27.20 9.96
C GLU A 24 12.16 -26.97 9.09
N ASP A 25 12.30 -26.94 7.77
CA ASP A 25 11.20 -26.82 6.80
C ASP A 25 10.16 -27.93 6.98
N LEU A 26 10.63 -29.18 7.19
CA LEU A 26 9.75 -30.31 7.45
C LEU A 26 9.01 -30.20 8.78
N HIS A 27 9.65 -29.70 9.84
CA HIS A 27 9.00 -29.51 11.13
C HIS A 27 8.06 -28.30 11.14
N GLU A 28 8.36 -27.25 10.38
CA GLU A 28 7.45 -26.10 10.23
C GLU A 28 6.15 -26.54 9.55
N ARG A 29 6.25 -27.34 8.48
CA ARG A 29 5.08 -27.81 7.72
C ARG A 29 4.36 -29.01 8.37
N TYR A 30 5.12 -29.87 9.05
CA TYR A 30 4.63 -31.08 9.72
C TYR A 30 5.15 -31.18 11.17
N PRO A 31 4.64 -30.34 12.10
CA PRO A 31 5.12 -30.28 13.48
C PRO A 31 4.96 -31.58 14.28
N PHE A 32 4.14 -32.49 13.77
CA PHE A 32 3.89 -33.80 14.38
C PHE A 32 4.96 -34.84 14.01
N LEU A 33 5.82 -34.62 13.01
CA LEU A 33 6.87 -35.58 12.69
C LEU A 33 7.95 -35.61 13.79
N PRO A 34 8.53 -36.78 14.11
CA PRO A 34 9.61 -36.88 15.09
C PRO A 34 10.93 -36.36 14.50
N GLU A 35 11.70 -35.64 15.30
CA GLU A 35 13.03 -35.13 14.93
C GLU A 35 14.04 -36.25 14.68
N GLU A 36 13.94 -37.33 15.47
CA GLU A 36 14.69 -38.58 15.33
C GLU A 36 13.71 -39.75 15.17
N PRO A 37 13.21 -40.03 13.95
CA PRO A 37 12.23 -41.10 13.69
C PRO A 37 12.74 -42.51 14.01
N ALA A 38 14.04 -42.75 13.82
CA ALA A 38 14.71 -43.97 14.22
C ALA A 38 16.07 -43.62 14.85
N ARG A 39 16.56 -44.48 15.74
CA ARG A 39 17.78 -44.20 16.51
C ARG A 39 18.98 -43.93 15.59
N GLY A 40 19.56 -42.73 15.68
CA GLY A 40 20.70 -42.28 14.88
C GLY A 40 20.36 -41.82 13.47
N VAL A 41 19.07 -41.69 13.14
CA VAL A 41 18.55 -41.19 11.87
C VAL A 41 17.73 -39.93 12.14
N LEU A 42 18.22 -38.79 11.66
CA LEU A 42 17.51 -37.52 11.77
C LEU A 42 16.41 -37.45 10.71
N LEU A 43 15.39 -36.62 10.93
CA LEU A 43 14.29 -36.45 9.97
C LEU A 43 14.79 -36.04 8.57
N GLY A 44 15.79 -35.14 8.50
CA GLY A 44 16.43 -34.73 7.26
C GLY A 44 17.05 -35.91 6.49
N ASP A 45 17.67 -36.87 7.18
CA ASP A 45 18.28 -38.07 6.56
C ASP A 45 17.24 -39.00 5.91
N VAL A 46 15.95 -38.87 6.24
CA VAL A 46 14.89 -39.74 5.71
C VAL A 46 14.50 -39.35 4.29
N HIS A 47 14.60 -38.06 3.95
CA HIS A 47 14.08 -37.44 2.71
C HIS A 47 12.65 -37.89 2.36
N PRO A 48 11.67 -37.73 3.27
CA PRO A 48 10.33 -38.27 3.09
C PRO A 48 9.60 -37.67 1.87
N VAL A 49 9.89 -36.43 1.54
CA VAL A 49 9.39 -35.66 0.38
C VAL A 49 9.68 -36.36 -0.95
N GLN A 50 10.72 -37.18 -1.03
CA GLN A 50 11.09 -37.90 -2.24
C GLN A 50 10.23 -39.15 -2.49
N GLN A 51 9.50 -39.62 -1.48
CA GLN A 51 8.74 -40.87 -1.51
C GLN A 51 7.28 -40.62 -1.93
N PRO A 52 6.75 -41.36 -2.93
CA PRO A 52 5.42 -41.11 -3.46
C PRO A 52 4.32 -41.25 -2.41
N GLU A 53 4.42 -42.22 -1.49
CA GLU A 53 3.41 -42.44 -0.46
C GLU A 53 3.33 -41.27 0.53
N PHE A 54 4.44 -40.59 0.79
CA PHE A 54 4.47 -39.41 1.65
C PHE A 54 3.86 -38.20 0.92
N ARG A 55 4.10 -38.05 -0.39
CA ARG A 55 3.51 -36.97 -1.20
C ARG A 55 1.98 -37.09 -1.24
N GLU A 56 1.45 -38.29 -1.43
CA GLU A 56 0.00 -38.53 -1.44
C GLU A 56 -0.65 -38.12 -0.10
N LEU A 57 -0.05 -38.53 1.02
CA LEU A 57 -0.56 -38.16 2.34
C LEU A 57 -0.40 -36.66 2.64
N SER A 58 0.70 -36.04 2.19
CA SER A 58 0.94 -34.60 2.26
C SER A 58 -0.14 -33.82 1.51
N ASN A 59 -0.46 -34.21 0.27
CA ASN A 59 -1.50 -33.55 -0.53
C ASN A 59 -2.88 -33.72 0.09
N LYS A 60 -3.21 -34.93 0.57
CA LYS A 60 -4.44 -35.19 1.31
C LYS A 60 -4.55 -34.33 2.57
N LEU A 61 -3.44 -34.16 3.30
CA LEU A 61 -3.40 -33.34 4.50
C LEU A 61 -3.61 -31.84 4.19
N ASP A 62 -3.01 -31.33 3.11
CA ASP A 62 -3.22 -29.95 2.63
C ASP A 62 -4.70 -29.70 2.31
N GLU A 63 -5.39 -30.64 1.66
CA GLU A 63 -6.82 -30.55 1.34
C GLU A 63 -7.70 -30.54 2.60
N LEU A 64 -7.44 -31.47 3.54
CA LEU A 64 -8.21 -31.57 4.78
C LEU A 64 -8.06 -30.30 5.65
N ARG A 65 -6.90 -29.65 5.61
CA ARG A 65 -6.60 -28.42 6.35
C ARG A 65 -7.33 -27.17 5.85
N GLN A 66 -8.03 -27.23 4.71
CA GLN A 66 -8.88 -26.12 4.24
C GLN A 66 -10.11 -25.90 5.13
N ASP A 67 -10.61 -26.97 5.78
CA ASP A 67 -11.61 -26.89 6.85
C ASP A 67 -11.12 -27.71 8.07
N PRO A 68 -10.25 -27.12 8.91
CA PRO A 68 -9.64 -27.83 10.02
C PRO A 68 -10.67 -28.20 11.11
N THR A 69 -11.78 -27.47 11.19
CA THR A 69 -12.84 -27.72 12.17
C THR A 69 -13.74 -28.89 11.78
N GLY A 70 -14.09 -29.02 10.49
CA GLY A 70 -14.89 -30.12 9.97
C GLY A 70 -14.11 -31.43 9.87
N ASN A 71 -12.81 -31.35 9.57
CA ASN A 71 -11.98 -32.51 9.23
C ASN A 71 -11.05 -33.01 10.35
N ALA A 72 -11.20 -32.51 11.59
CA ALA A 72 -10.24 -32.75 12.68
C ALA A 72 -9.85 -34.22 12.91
N ALA A 73 -10.81 -35.16 12.82
CA ALA A 73 -10.55 -36.59 13.00
C ALA A 73 -9.75 -37.22 11.83
N GLU A 74 -10.04 -36.78 10.59
CA GLU A 74 -9.32 -37.24 9.40
C GLU A 74 -7.92 -36.64 9.30
N ILE A 75 -7.76 -35.38 9.75
CA ILE A 75 -6.46 -34.73 9.92
C ILE A 75 -5.60 -35.56 10.88
N SER A 76 -6.07 -35.81 12.11
CA SER A 76 -5.32 -36.59 13.10
C SER A 76 -4.93 -37.99 12.60
N SER A 77 -5.85 -38.67 11.89
CA SER A 77 -5.57 -39.98 11.29
C SER A 77 -4.50 -39.92 10.19
N THR A 78 -4.55 -38.87 9.36
CA THR A 78 -3.56 -38.66 8.28
C THR A 78 -2.19 -38.29 8.87
N GLU A 79 -2.14 -37.47 9.92
CA GLU A 79 -0.91 -37.12 10.64
C GLU A 79 -0.27 -38.34 11.31
N GLU A 80 -1.07 -39.24 11.90
CA GLU A 80 -0.59 -40.53 12.43
C GLU A 80 -0.03 -41.44 11.32
N ALA A 81 -0.71 -41.51 10.16
CA ALA A 81 -0.24 -42.29 9.02
C ALA A 81 1.09 -41.76 8.47
N MET A 82 1.23 -40.44 8.36
CA MET A 82 2.49 -39.80 7.95
C MET A 82 3.62 -40.05 8.94
N ARG A 83 3.34 -39.98 10.25
CA ARG A 83 4.32 -40.31 11.30
C ARG A 83 4.82 -41.75 11.17
N ALA A 84 3.90 -42.70 11.03
CA ALA A 84 4.24 -44.12 10.90
C ALA A 84 5.07 -44.40 9.64
N LEU A 85 4.75 -43.72 8.53
CA LEU A 85 5.47 -43.84 7.28
C LEU A 85 6.92 -43.36 7.40
N VAL A 86 7.13 -42.19 8.02
CA VAL A 86 8.47 -41.62 8.25
C VAL A 86 9.32 -42.51 9.16
N VAL A 87 8.73 -43.06 10.22
CA VAL A 87 9.42 -44.02 11.10
C VAL A 87 9.85 -45.26 10.33
N ARG A 88 8.97 -45.83 9.49
CA ARG A 88 9.29 -46.98 8.64
C ARG A 88 10.48 -46.69 7.71
N PHE A 89 10.46 -45.56 7.00
CA PHE A 89 11.57 -45.18 6.12
C PHE A 89 12.87 -44.97 6.90
N ALA A 90 12.81 -44.39 8.10
CA ALA A 90 13.99 -44.21 8.94
C ALA A 90 14.59 -45.55 9.40
N GLU A 91 13.75 -46.51 9.77
CA GLU A 91 14.16 -47.88 10.12
C GLU A 91 14.81 -48.59 8.92
N GLU A 92 14.20 -48.54 7.74
CA GLU A 92 14.74 -49.13 6.51
C GLU A 92 16.16 -48.60 6.19
N ARG A 93 16.38 -47.30 6.36
CA ARG A 93 17.69 -46.68 6.10
C ARG A 93 18.72 -46.96 7.20
N ALA A 94 18.28 -47.09 8.45
CA ALA A 94 19.12 -47.55 9.54
C ALA A 94 19.59 -49.00 9.30
N ASP A 95 18.68 -49.87 8.89
CA ASP A 95 18.96 -51.27 8.54
C ASP A 95 19.92 -51.38 7.36
N ALA A 96 19.74 -50.57 6.31
CA ALA A 96 20.67 -50.52 5.17
C ALA A 96 22.09 -50.09 5.59
N THR A 97 22.20 -49.13 6.52
CA THR A 97 23.49 -48.68 7.06
C THR A 97 24.15 -49.77 7.89
N GLU A 98 23.39 -50.49 8.72
CA GLU A 98 23.93 -51.60 9.51
C GLU A 98 24.32 -52.78 8.61
N ALA A 99 23.55 -53.09 7.57
CA ALA A 99 23.89 -54.11 6.58
C ALA A 99 25.23 -53.79 5.87
N ALA A 100 25.41 -52.55 5.41
CA ALA A 100 26.66 -52.11 4.80
C ALA A 100 27.83 -52.12 5.79
N HIS A 101 27.59 -51.79 7.07
CA HIS A 101 28.63 -51.81 8.10
C HIS A 101 29.02 -53.24 8.51
N VAL A 102 28.07 -54.18 8.50
CA VAL A 102 28.35 -55.62 8.71
C VAL A 102 29.18 -56.18 7.56
N GLU A 103 28.90 -55.76 6.32
CA GLU A 103 29.68 -56.15 5.14
C GLU A 103 31.09 -55.53 5.14
N TYR A 104 31.22 -54.28 5.60
CA TYR A 104 32.48 -53.54 5.66
C TYR A 104 32.78 -52.96 7.06
N PRO A 105 33.18 -53.78 8.06
CA PRO A 105 33.31 -53.36 9.46
C PRO A 105 34.38 -52.30 9.73
N PHE A 106 35.36 -52.16 8.84
CA PHE A 106 36.43 -51.17 8.93
C PHE A 106 36.01 -49.76 8.48
N LEU A 107 34.81 -49.63 7.88
CA LEU A 107 34.22 -48.35 7.52
C LEU A 107 33.30 -47.85 8.65
N PRO A 108 33.33 -46.56 9.01
CA PRO A 108 32.42 -46.02 9.99
C PRO A 108 30.98 -45.99 9.44
N ARG A 109 29.99 -46.07 10.34
CA ARG A 109 28.56 -45.97 9.98
C ARG A 109 28.19 -44.65 9.29
N ARG A 110 28.99 -43.60 9.52
CA ARG A 110 28.92 -42.33 8.79
C ARG A 110 30.31 -41.91 8.30
N VAL A 111 30.41 -41.46 7.05
CA VAL A 111 31.64 -40.94 6.43
C VAL A 111 31.36 -39.51 5.99
N LEU A 112 32.07 -38.54 6.60
CA LEU A 112 31.85 -37.10 6.34
C LEU A 112 30.36 -36.68 6.41
N GLY A 113 29.64 -37.20 7.40
CA GLY A 113 28.20 -36.96 7.60
C GLY A 113 27.29 -37.96 6.88
N VAL A 114 27.69 -38.52 5.73
CA VAL A 114 26.86 -39.44 4.92
C VAL A 114 26.76 -40.78 5.61
N ARG A 115 25.56 -41.37 5.70
CA ARG A 115 25.44 -42.76 6.18
C ARG A 115 26.06 -43.72 5.18
N LEU A 116 26.68 -44.76 5.70
CA LEU A 116 27.34 -45.77 4.87
C LEU A 116 26.37 -46.46 3.90
N GLY A 117 25.11 -46.63 4.31
CA GLY A 117 24.06 -47.23 3.47
C GLY A 117 23.58 -46.35 2.31
N ASP A 118 23.84 -45.03 2.36
CA ASP A 118 23.46 -44.09 1.30
C ASP A 118 24.56 -43.94 0.23
N LEU A 119 25.75 -44.49 0.46
CA LEU A 119 26.85 -44.42 -0.49
C LEU A 119 26.71 -45.52 -1.56
N PRO A 120 26.95 -45.22 -2.84
CA PRO A 120 26.78 -46.17 -3.95
C PRO A 120 27.97 -47.16 -4.04
N LEU A 121 28.26 -47.88 -2.95
CA LEU A 121 29.43 -48.77 -2.82
C LEU A 121 29.45 -49.86 -3.90
N ASN A 122 28.28 -50.35 -4.30
CA ASN A 122 28.14 -51.43 -5.28
C ASN A 122 28.20 -50.93 -6.74
N GLU A 123 27.96 -49.65 -6.97
CA GLU A 123 27.95 -49.03 -8.31
C GLU A 123 29.32 -48.46 -8.68
N ASP A 124 30.15 -48.11 -7.69
CA ASP A 124 31.50 -47.62 -7.95
C ASP A 124 32.41 -48.76 -8.43
N GLU A 125 32.77 -48.73 -9.71
CA GLU A 125 33.57 -49.79 -10.34
C GLU A 125 34.89 -50.06 -9.62
N LEU A 126 35.53 -49.00 -9.10
CA LEU A 126 36.82 -49.10 -8.41
C LEU A 126 36.66 -49.70 -7.02
N PHE A 127 35.64 -49.31 -6.26
CA PHE A 127 35.31 -49.90 -4.97
C PHE A 127 34.86 -51.35 -5.11
N ALA A 128 33.94 -51.63 -6.04
CA ALA A 128 33.42 -52.96 -6.30
C ALA A 128 34.50 -53.93 -6.82
N ALA A 129 35.42 -53.47 -7.68
CA ALA A 129 36.55 -54.27 -8.13
C ALA A 129 37.55 -54.56 -6.99
N ALA A 130 37.88 -53.54 -6.18
CA ALA A 130 38.79 -53.71 -5.05
C ALA A 130 38.20 -54.59 -3.94
N ALA A 131 36.89 -54.52 -3.69
CA ALA A 131 36.17 -55.38 -2.75
C ALA A 131 36.11 -56.84 -3.22
N LYS A 132 35.87 -57.09 -4.52
CA LYS A 132 35.85 -58.43 -5.13
C LYS A 132 37.21 -59.14 -5.09
N GLU A 133 38.31 -58.38 -5.11
CA GLU A 133 39.69 -58.91 -5.06
C GLU A 133 40.19 -59.24 -3.63
N GLY A 134 39.38 -58.99 -2.59
CA GLY A 134 39.71 -59.23 -1.19
C GLY A 134 40.11 -57.96 -0.42
N ILE A 135 39.58 -57.81 0.79
CA ILE A 135 39.65 -56.58 1.61
C ILE A 135 41.00 -56.44 2.36
N GLU A 136 41.64 -57.54 2.73
CA GLU A 136 42.88 -57.55 3.53
C GLU A 136 44.01 -56.74 2.86
N GLY A 137 44.47 -55.68 3.52
CA GLY A 137 45.57 -54.81 3.04
C GLY A 137 45.14 -53.68 2.09
N LYS A 138 43.88 -53.63 1.65
CA LYS A 138 43.32 -52.54 0.82
C LYS A 138 42.39 -51.60 1.59
N GLU A 139 42.26 -51.78 2.91
CA GLU A 139 41.38 -51.00 3.79
C GLU A 139 41.60 -49.48 3.67
N SER A 140 42.85 -49.03 3.61
CA SER A 140 43.18 -47.61 3.44
C SER A 140 42.78 -47.04 2.07
N LEU A 141 42.87 -47.85 1.02
CA LEU A 141 42.45 -47.49 -0.34
C LEU A 141 40.92 -47.44 -0.44
N LEU A 142 40.24 -48.42 0.15
CA LEU A 142 38.77 -48.44 0.23
C LEU A 142 38.24 -47.30 1.10
N GLN A 143 38.85 -47.02 2.25
CA GLN A 143 38.52 -45.85 3.09
C GLN A 143 38.72 -44.54 2.31
N SER A 144 39.84 -44.39 1.60
CA SER A 144 40.08 -43.21 0.77
C SER A 144 39.06 -43.08 -0.36
N ARG A 145 38.63 -44.19 -0.98
CA ARG A 145 37.62 -44.18 -2.04
C ARG A 145 36.24 -43.81 -1.50
N VAL A 146 35.85 -44.36 -0.35
CA VAL A 146 34.58 -44.04 0.32
C VAL A 146 34.54 -42.58 0.78
N VAL A 147 35.67 -42.05 1.25
CA VAL A 147 35.81 -40.61 1.54
C VAL A 147 35.63 -39.77 0.26
N GLN A 148 36.20 -40.18 -0.87
CA GLN A 148 35.97 -39.50 -2.16
C GLN A 148 34.51 -39.57 -2.59
N MET A 149 33.85 -40.73 -2.43
CA MET A 149 32.43 -40.90 -2.75
C MET A 149 31.56 -40.01 -1.87
N ALA A 150 31.84 -39.95 -0.56
CA ALA A 150 31.15 -39.06 0.36
C ALA A 150 31.39 -37.57 0.02
N MET A 151 32.60 -37.20 -0.39
CA MET A 151 32.87 -35.83 -0.88
C MET A 151 32.07 -35.51 -2.15
N CYS A 152 32.01 -36.41 -3.12
CA CYS A 152 31.22 -36.21 -4.34
C CYS A 152 29.72 -36.16 -4.05
N HIS A 153 29.22 -36.98 -3.12
CA HIS A 153 27.83 -36.94 -2.66
C HIS A 153 27.51 -35.57 -2.05
N ASN A 154 28.35 -35.09 -1.12
CA ASN A 154 28.18 -33.78 -0.49
C ASN A 154 28.23 -32.63 -1.50
N LEU A 155 29.16 -32.66 -2.46
CA LEU A 155 29.27 -31.64 -3.51
C LEU A 155 28.05 -31.63 -4.44
N ASN A 156 27.51 -32.81 -4.77
CA ASN A 156 26.32 -32.91 -5.60
C ASN A 156 25.08 -32.38 -4.87
N GLU A 157 24.85 -32.78 -3.61
CA GLU A 157 23.75 -32.26 -2.81
C GLU A 157 23.87 -30.76 -2.56
N ALA A 158 25.07 -30.26 -2.27
CA ALA A 158 25.32 -28.83 -2.10
C ALA A 158 25.01 -28.05 -3.38
N GLN A 159 25.41 -28.56 -4.56
CA GLN A 159 25.11 -27.89 -5.83
C GLN A 159 23.60 -27.92 -6.15
N LEU A 160 22.92 -29.03 -5.91
CA LEU A 160 21.47 -29.11 -6.12
C LEU A 160 20.71 -28.17 -5.18
N ALA A 161 21.16 -28.06 -3.93
CA ALA A 161 20.63 -27.10 -2.97
C ALA A 161 20.91 -25.65 -3.38
N ASP A 162 22.13 -25.34 -3.83
CA ASP A 162 22.49 -24.03 -4.36
C ASP A 162 21.60 -23.66 -5.57
N ASN A 163 21.30 -24.64 -6.44
CA ASN A 163 20.38 -24.45 -7.57
C ASN A 163 18.93 -24.21 -7.11
N ASP A 164 18.45 -24.97 -6.12
CA ASP A 164 17.12 -24.78 -5.54
C ASP A 164 16.99 -23.40 -4.87
N ASP A 165 18.01 -22.98 -4.12
CA ASP A 165 18.08 -21.68 -3.48
C ASP A 165 18.19 -20.56 -4.52
N ALA A 166 18.88 -20.79 -5.64
CA ALA A 166 18.94 -19.83 -6.75
C ALA A 166 17.59 -19.67 -7.44
N VAL A 167 16.79 -20.73 -7.56
CA VAL A 167 15.43 -20.65 -8.12
C VAL A 167 14.48 -19.99 -7.12
N LEU A 168 14.60 -20.32 -5.83
CA LEU A 168 13.82 -19.66 -4.78
C LEU A 168 14.19 -18.18 -4.63
N ALA A 169 15.46 -17.81 -4.81
CA ALA A 169 15.89 -16.41 -4.80
C ALA A 169 15.30 -15.60 -5.97
N GLN A 170 15.06 -16.25 -7.12
CA GLN A 170 14.34 -15.65 -8.26
C GLN A 170 12.83 -15.59 -8.00
N HIS A 171 12.29 -16.54 -7.23
CA HIS A 171 10.87 -16.63 -6.90
C HIS A 171 10.61 -16.64 -5.38
N PRO A 172 11.00 -15.58 -4.64
CA PRO A 172 11.04 -15.58 -3.17
C PRO A 172 9.65 -15.72 -2.51
N TYR A 173 8.59 -15.53 -3.29
CA TYR A 173 7.20 -15.66 -2.88
C TYR A 173 6.69 -17.10 -2.81
N LEU A 174 7.43 -18.09 -3.31
CA LEU A 174 7.06 -19.51 -3.19
C LEU A 174 7.37 -20.09 -1.81
N VAL A 175 8.11 -19.33 -0.97
CA VAL A 175 8.48 -19.56 0.44
C VAL A 175 9.41 -20.76 0.66
N TYR A 176 9.19 -21.87 -0.04
CA TYR A 176 9.93 -23.12 0.11
C TYR A 176 10.61 -23.52 -1.21
N THR A 177 11.69 -24.29 -1.10
CA THR A 177 12.47 -24.84 -2.23
C THR A 177 11.76 -25.97 -3.00
N SER A 178 10.55 -26.35 -2.57
CA SER A 178 9.72 -27.34 -3.25
C SER A 178 8.22 -27.00 -3.17
N ARG A 179 7.46 -27.46 -4.16
CA ARG A 179 5.98 -27.37 -4.23
C ARG A 179 5.41 -28.76 -4.44
N LYS A 180 4.35 -29.12 -3.69
CA LYS A 180 3.79 -30.49 -3.67
C LYS A 180 4.85 -31.60 -3.54
N CYS A 181 5.88 -31.34 -2.73
CA CYS A 181 7.02 -32.23 -2.52
C CYS A 181 7.87 -32.50 -3.79
N PHE A 182 7.89 -31.54 -4.71
CA PHE A 182 8.68 -31.55 -5.94
C PHE A 182 9.61 -30.33 -6.01
N PRO A 183 10.92 -30.48 -6.32
CA PRO A 183 11.87 -29.37 -6.28
C PRO A 183 11.56 -28.26 -7.31
N LEU A 184 11.72 -27.00 -6.92
CA LEU A 184 11.43 -25.85 -7.79
C LEU A 184 12.27 -25.83 -9.07
N ARG A 185 13.53 -26.29 -9.01
CA ARG A 185 14.45 -26.30 -10.16
C ARG A 185 14.00 -27.12 -11.37
N HIS A 186 13.03 -28.01 -11.17
CA HIS A 186 12.48 -28.86 -12.23
C HIS A 186 11.11 -28.38 -12.73
N LEU A 187 10.56 -27.31 -12.15
CA LEU A 187 9.30 -26.74 -12.61
C LEU A 187 9.54 -25.84 -13.82
N PRO A 188 8.76 -25.98 -14.90
CA PRO A 188 8.84 -25.10 -16.07
C PRO A 188 8.14 -23.76 -15.78
N LEU A 189 8.60 -23.03 -14.76
CA LEU A 189 7.99 -21.76 -14.33
C LEU A 189 8.12 -20.68 -15.41
N GLU A 190 9.30 -20.57 -16.02
CA GLU A 190 9.62 -19.57 -17.06
C GLU A 190 8.89 -19.83 -18.39
N ASP A 191 8.54 -21.09 -18.67
CA ASP A 191 7.85 -21.48 -19.90
C ASP A 191 6.31 -21.38 -19.77
N ASP A 192 5.78 -21.30 -18.55
CA ASP A 192 4.33 -21.28 -18.32
C ASP A 192 3.77 -19.87 -18.44
N VAL A 193 2.98 -19.65 -19.50
CA VAL A 193 2.36 -18.35 -19.81
C VAL A 193 1.51 -17.84 -18.65
N VAL A 194 0.75 -18.71 -18.00
CA VAL A 194 -0.16 -18.32 -16.89
C VAL A 194 0.64 -17.96 -15.65
N PHE A 195 1.71 -18.70 -15.33
CA PHE A 195 2.61 -18.36 -14.25
C PHE A 195 3.29 -17.00 -14.49
N ASN A 196 3.78 -16.75 -15.70
CA ASN A 196 4.40 -15.47 -16.07
C ASN A 196 3.43 -14.29 -16.04
N GLU A 197 2.19 -14.45 -16.51
CA GLU A 197 1.16 -13.40 -16.39
C GLU A 197 0.90 -13.03 -14.92
N ARG A 198 0.90 -14.01 -14.01
CA ARG A 198 0.75 -13.78 -12.56
C ARG A 198 2.02 -13.24 -11.91
N LEU A 199 3.18 -13.57 -12.47
CA LEU A 199 4.47 -13.05 -12.01
C LEU A 199 4.59 -11.58 -12.38
N GLU A 200 4.21 -11.20 -13.59
CA GLU A 200 4.09 -9.79 -14.00
C GLU A 200 3.10 -9.05 -13.08
N GLU A 201 1.94 -9.64 -12.77
CA GLU A 201 0.98 -9.07 -11.81
C GLU A 201 1.59 -8.89 -10.40
N TYR A 202 2.40 -9.85 -9.95
CA TYR A 202 3.10 -9.81 -8.66
C TYR A 202 4.25 -8.80 -8.65
N GLU A 203 5.06 -8.74 -9.70
CA GLU A 203 6.13 -7.76 -9.85
C GLU A 203 5.57 -6.34 -9.95
N ASP A 204 4.48 -6.16 -10.69
CA ASP A 204 3.70 -4.93 -10.71
C ASP A 204 3.13 -4.58 -9.34
N LEU A 205 2.84 -5.56 -8.49
CA LEU A 205 2.42 -5.34 -7.09
C LEU A 205 3.61 -4.99 -6.19
N MET A 206 4.76 -5.62 -6.38
CA MET A 206 6.00 -5.42 -5.60
C MET A 206 6.71 -4.11 -5.94
N GLN A 207 6.64 -3.66 -7.20
CA GLN A 207 7.21 -2.39 -7.67
C GLN A 207 6.33 -1.18 -7.27
N ARG A 208 5.14 -1.42 -6.70
CA ARG A 208 4.36 -0.35 -6.06
C ARG A 208 5.08 0.09 -4.81
N SER A 209 5.16 1.40 -4.60
CA SER A 209 5.83 1.97 -3.42
C SER A 209 5.09 1.72 -2.07
N PHE A 210 3.98 0.95 -2.07
CA PHE A 210 3.37 0.34 -0.88
C PHE A 210 2.78 -1.02 -1.27
N LEU A 211 3.08 -2.03 -0.46
CA LEU A 211 2.71 -3.43 -0.70
C LEU A 211 1.26 -3.65 -0.24
N ASP A 212 0.33 -3.87 -1.18
CA ASP A 212 -1.03 -4.30 -0.85
C ASP A 212 -0.95 -5.75 -0.36
N GLU A 213 -0.79 -5.95 0.95
CA GLU A 213 -0.52 -7.28 1.53
C GLU A 213 -1.60 -8.31 1.18
N ASP A 214 -2.87 -7.93 1.05
CA ASP A 214 -3.96 -8.86 0.75
C ASP A 214 -4.02 -9.20 -0.75
N ALA A 215 -3.85 -8.22 -1.64
CA ALA A 215 -3.75 -8.50 -3.08
C ALA A 215 -2.44 -9.24 -3.41
N THR A 216 -1.35 -8.85 -2.76
CA THR A 216 -0.05 -9.52 -2.86
C THR A 216 -0.16 -10.94 -2.32
N ALA A 217 -0.80 -11.17 -1.17
CA ALA A 217 -1.06 -12.51 -0.66
C ALA A 217 -1.96 -13.31 -1.60
N SER A 218 -2.96 -12.68 -2.23
CA SER A 218 -3.83 -13.33 -3.21
C SER A 218 -3.07 -13.73 -4.47
N VAL A 219 -2.24 -12.86 -5.03
CA VAL A 219 -1.41 -13.18 -6.21
C VAL A 219 -0.30 -14.16 -5.86
N ARG A 220 0.32 -14.06 -4.68
CA ARG A 220 1.25 -15.08 -4.14
C ARG A 220 0.56 -16.43 -4.04
N PHE A 221 -0.69 -16.47 -3.54
CA PHE A 221 -1.47 -17.70 -3.46
C PHE A 221 -1.78 -18.26 -4.85
N LEU A 222 -2.13 -17.42 -5.84
CA LEU A 222 -2.37 -17.85 -7.22
C LEU A 222 -1.09 -18.36 -7.90
N LEU A 223 0.05 -17.69 -7.69
CA LEU A 223 1.37 -18.13 -8.16
C LEU A 223 1.75 -19.48 -7.54
N ALA A 224 1.58 -19.60 -6.23
CA ALA A 224 1.84 -20.84 -5.50
C ALA A 224 0.91 -21.97 -5.95
N SER A 225 -0.37 -21.66 -6.22
CA SER A 225 -1.36 -22.63 -6.72
C SER A 225 -1.01 -23.09 -8.15
N ARG A 226 -0.59 -22.16 -9.02
CA ARG A 226 -0.15 -22.53 -10.38
C ARG A 226 1.14 -23.35 -10.36
N ALA A 227 2.08 -23.02 -9.48
CA ALA A 227 3.28 -23.83 -9.26
C ALA A 227 2.93 -25.23 -8.71
N ASP A 228 1.92 -25.35 -7.85
CA ASP A 228 1.42 -26.64 -7.39
C ASP A 228 0.82 -27.48 -8.53
N GLU A 229 0.06 -26.88 -9.44
CA GLU A 229 -0.47 -27.57 -10.63
C GLU A 229 0.66 -28.07 -11.54
N LEU A 230 1.67 -27.23 -11.80
CA LEU A 230 2.83 -27.61 -12.60
C LEU A 230 3.62 -28.74 -11.93
N ALA A 231 3.77 -28.69 -10.61
CA ALA A 231 4.43 -29.74 -9.84
C ALA A 231 3.70 -31.08 -9.98
N LEU A 232 2.38 -31.10 -9.86
CA LEU A 232 1.59 -32.33 -10.03
C LEU A 232 1.74 -32.91 -11.45
N GLN A 233 1.74 -32.06 -12.48
CA GLN A 233 1.95 -32.50 -13.87
C GLN A 233 3.36 -33.08 -14.10
N GLU A 234 4.40 -32.45 -13.55
CA GLU A 234 5.77 -32.97 -13.66
C GLU A 234 5.96 -34.26 -12.87
N ILE A 235 5.34 -34.39 -11.68
CA ILE A 235 5.33 -35.63 -10.91
C ILE A 235 4.73 -36.78 -11.75
N GLU A 236 3.58 -36.57 -12.39
CA GLU A 236 2.95 -37.59 -13.24
C GLU A 236 3.88 -38.01 -14.40
N ARG A 237 4.53 -37.04 -15.07
CA ARG A 237 5.49 -37.30 -16.16
C ARG A 237 6.69 -38.11 -15.69
N ILE A 238 7.25 -37.76 -14.54
CA ILE A 238 8.42 -38.42 -13.98
C ILE A 238 8.07 -39.83 -13.49
N GLU A 239 6.90 -40.03 -12.89
CA GLU A 239 6.44 -41.36 -12.50
C GLU A 239 6.23 -42.27 -13.72
N LEU A 240 5.69 -41.73 -14.82
CA LEU A 240 5.57 -42.44 -16.08
C LEU A 240 6.95 -42.86 -16.61
N LEU A 241 7.92 -41.95 -16.62
CA LEU A 241 9.30 -42.26 -17.05
C LEU A 241 9.95 -43.31 -16.14
N LYS A 242 9.77 -43.20 -14.82
CA LYS A 242 10.32 -44.17 -13.86
C LYS A 242 9.74 -45.57 -14.08
N ARG A 243 8.43 -45.70 -14.33
CA ARG A 243 7.78 -46.99 -14.67
C ARG A 243 8.28 -47.54 -16.00
N THR A 244 8.47 -46.66 -16.98
CA THR A 244 8.95 -46.99 -18.34
C THR A 244 10.39 -47.52 -18.27
N PHE A 245 11.28 -46.86 -17.53
CA PHE A 245 12.70 -47.22 -17.41
C PHE A 245 13.06 -47.98 -16.12
N VAL A 246 12.14 -48.78 -15.57
CA VAL A 246 12.36 -49.51 -14.30
C VAL A 246 13.60 -50.41 -14.31
N ALA A 247 14.00 -50.91 -15.49
CA ALA A 247 15.19 -51.74 -15.66
C ALA A 247 16.52 -50.97 -15.47
N LEU A 248 16.48 -49.64 -15.44
CA LEU A 248 17.63 -48.76 -15.25
C LEU A 248 17.72 -48.17 -13.83
N GLU A 249 16.85 -48.60 -12.90
CA GLU A 249 16.92 -48.14 -11.51
C GLU A 249 18.25 -48.55 -10.84
N PRO A 250 18.84 -47.68 -9.99
CA PRO A 250 18.29 -46.40 -9.51
C PRO A 250 18.53 -45.20 -10.46
N LEU A 251 17.48 -44.41 -10.68
CA LEU A 251 17.50 -43.17 -11.46
C LEU A 251 17.27 -41.96 -10.53
N SER A 252 18.11 -40.93 -10.64
CA SER A 252 17.86 -39.66 -9.95
C SER A 252 16.83 -38.82 -10.72
N LEU A 253 16.28 -37.79 -10.07
CA LEU A 253 15.41 -36.82 -10.75
C LEU A 253 16.12 -36.15 -11.94
N GLU A 254 17.42 -35.85 -11.79
CA GLU A 254 18.25 -35.30 -12.87
C GLU A 254 18.40 -36.25 -14.07
N ASP A 255 18.45 -37.56 -13.83
CA ASP A 255 18.49 -38.55 -14.93
C ASP A 255 17.15 -38.63 -15.65
N LEU A 256 16.06 -38.60 -14.89
CA LEU A 256 14.70 -38.64 -15.44
C LEU A 256 14.40 -37.37 -16.26
N ARG A 257 14.90 -36.21 -15.84
CA ARG A 257 14.77 -34.96 -16.61
C ARG A 257 15.58 -34.99 -17.90
N HIS A 258 16.83 -35.47 -17.86
CA HIS A 258 17.64 -35.65 -19.07
C HIS A 258 16.96 -36.54 -20.11
N LEU A 259 16.31 -37.62 -19.66
CA LEU A 259 15.50 -38.45 -20.54
C LEU A 259 14.29 -37.69 -21.09
N GLN A 260 13.58 -36.92 -20.26
CA GLN A 260 12.42 -36.11 -20.68
C GLN A 260 12.76 -35.07 -21.76
N ASP A 261 13.92 -34.43 -21.68
CA ASP A 261 14.33 -33.36 -22.60
C ASP A 261 14.74 -33.88 -24.00
N ARG A 262 15.05 -35.18 -24.11
CA ARG A 262 15.33 -35.81 -25.39
C ARG A 262 14.03 -36.12 -26.14
N ARG A 263 13.89 -35.54 -27.33
CA ARG A 263 12.75 -35.75 -28.24
C ARG A 263 12.41 -37.22 -28.50
N GLU A 264 13.40 -38.09 -28.45
CA GLU A 264 13.27 -39.54 -28.65
C GLU A 264 12.46 -40.22 -27.53
N PHE A 265 12.42 -39.63 -26.33
CA PHE A 265 11.72 -40.16 -25.15
C PHE A 265 10.48 -39.36 -24.73
N GLN A 266 10.12 -38.31 -25.47
CA GLN A 266 8.91 -37.51 -25.24
C GLN A 266 7.61 -38.17 -25.74
N THR A 267 7.69 -39.21 -26.55
CA THR A 267 6.54 -39.83 -27.24
C THR A 267 6.00 -41.11 -26.57
N PHE A 268 6.50 -41.49 -25.40
CA PHE A 268 6.06 -42.71 -24.71
C PHE A 268 4.72 -42.49 -23.99
N SER A 269 3.69 -43.25 -24.38
CA SER A 269 2.38 -43.30 -23.70
C SER A 269 2.30 -44.50 -22.75
N ASP A 270 1.28 -44.58 -21.89
CA ASP A 270 1.06 -45.69 -20.94
C ASP A 270 1.17 -47.10 -21.59
N ASP A 271 0.76 -47.26 -22.85
CA ASP A 271 0.82 -48.54 -23.58
C ASP A 271 2.25 -48.98 -23.95
N SER A 272 3.22 -48.07 -23.93
CA SER A 272 4.63 -48.33 -24.29
C SER A 272 5.53 -48.69 -23.11
N ALA A 273 5.06 -48.49 -21.87
CA ALA A 273 5.80 -48.80 -20.64
C ALA A 273 6.03 -50.31 -20.42
N THR A 274 5.31 -51.18 -21.14
CA THR A 274 5.41 -52.65 -20.96
C THR A 274 6.35 -53.36 -21.95
N ASN A 275 6.88 -52.70 -23.00
CA ASN A 275 7.77 -53.34 -23.99
C ASN A 275 8.74 -52.35 -24.65
N ILE A 276 9.72 -51.84 -23.90
CA ILE A 276 10.83 -51.04 -24.47
C ILE A 276 11.85 -51.98 -25.12
N SER A 277 12.30 -51.64 -26.33
CA SER A 277 13.37 -52.37 -27.03
C SER A 277 14.70 -52.27 -26.26
N GLN A 278 15.45 -53.38 -26.20
CA GLN A 278 16.76 -53.42 -25.56
C GLN A 278 17.75 -52.39 -26.14
N VAL A 279 17.61 -52.02 -27.42
CA VAL A 279 18.44 -50.97 -28.05
C VAL A 279 18.17 -49.61 -27.42
N VAL A 280 16.90 -49.29 -27.16
CA VAL A 280 16.47 -48.02 -26.56
C VAL A 280 16.91 -47.94 -25.08
N LEU A 281 16.89 -49.08 -24.37
CA LEU A 281 17.42 -49.16 -23.00
C LEU A 281 18.94 -48.96 -22.94
N GLU A 282 19.70 -49.56 -23.86
CA GLU A 282 21.16 -49.38 -23.91
C GLU A 282 21.56 -47.96 -24.35
N ASP A 283 20.81 -47.34 -25.27
CA ASP A 283 21.04 -45.95 -25.68
C ASP A 283 20.66 -44.96 -24.56
N ALA A 284 19.55 -45.17 -23.86
CA ALA A 284 19.18 -44.40 -22.67
C ALA A 284 20.22 -44.55 -21.56
N LYS A 285 20.68 -45.77 -21.29
CA LYS A 285 21.75 -46.05 -20.32
C LYS A 285 23.03 -45.32 -20.66
N ARG A 286 23.47 -45.36 -21.94
CA ARG A 286 24.67 -44.64 -22.38
C ARG A 286 24.51 -43.13 -22.19
N SER A 287 23.37 -42.58 -22.59
CA SER A 287 23.05 -41.16 -22.43
C SER A 287 23.11 -40.69 -20.98
N ILE A 288 22.58 -41.50 -20.05
CA ILE A 288 22.59 -41.19 -18.62
C ILE A 288 24.02 -41.26 -18.09
N MET A 289 24.81 -42.25 -18.50
CA MET A 289 26.22 -42.34 -18.08
C MET A 289 27.06 -41.16 -18.58
N GLU A 290 26.92 -40.78 -19.85
CA GLU A 290 27.59 -39.60 -20.43
C GLU A 290 27.20 -38.33 -19.67
N GLU A 291 25.90 -38.14 -19.39
CA GLU A 291 25.43 -36.97 -18.61
C GLU A 291 25.94 -36.98 -17.16
N ARG A 292 25.95 -38.14 -16.49
CA ARG A 292 26.51 -38.27 -15.14
C ARG A 292 28.00 -37.93 -15.12
N GLU A 293 28.76 -38.33 -16.13
CA GLU A 293 30.18 -37.99 -16.29
C GLU A 293 30.38 -36.49 -16.53
N ASP A 294 29.59 -35.89 -17.41
CA ASP A 294 29.64 -34.46 -17.72
C ASP A 294 29.25 -33.60 -16.50
N ARG A 295 28.18 -33.96 -15.78
CA ARG A 295 27.81 -33.29 -14.52
C ARG A 295 28.91 -33.42 -13.47
N ALA A 296 29.50 -34.61 -13.33
CA ALA A 296 30.61 -34.82 -12.40
C ALA A 296 31.87 -34.02 -12.80
N ALA A 297 32.13 -33.83 -14.10
CA ALA A 297 33.22 -33.01 -14.59
C ALA A 297 33.00 -31.53 -14.28
N LYS A 298 31.80 -31.00 -14.57
CA LYS A 298 31.42 -29.61 -14.23
C LYS A 298 31.50 -29.34 -12.73
N LEU A 299 31.01 -30.26 -11.90
CA LEU A 299 31.10 -30.16 -10.44
C LEU A 299 32.55 -30.09 -9.96
N ARG A 300 33.46 -30.88 -10.55
CA ARG A 300 34.90 -30.83 -10.21
C ARG A 300 35.53 -29.50 -10.62
N GLU A 301 35.12 -28.93 -11.75
CA GLU A 301 35.59 -27.64 -12.23
C GLU A 301 35.13 -26.50 -11.31
N VAL A 302 33.86 -26.48 -10.94
CA VAL A 302 33.30 -25.52 -9.97
C VAL A 302 33.97 -25.65 -8.60
N ASP A 303 34.14 -26.87 -8.09
CA ASP A 303 34.84 -27.13 -6.83
C ASP A 303 36.32 -26.70 -6.87
N ALA A 304 37.01 -26.92 -8.00
CA ALA A 304 38.37 -26.43 -8.20
C ALA A 304 38.43 -24.90 -8.18
N LEU A 305 37.47 -24.23 -8.80
CA LEU A 305 37.37 -22.76 -8.79
C LEU A 305 37.04 -22.20 -7.41
N ARG A 306 36.10 -22.79 -6.68
CA ARG A 306 35.80 -22.41 -5.28
C ARG A 306 37.01 -22.58 -4.36
N LYS A 307 37.84 -23.61 -4.61
CA LYS A 307 39.09 -23.85 -3.87
C LYS A 307 40.21 -22.88 -4.23
N ALA A 308 40.31 -22.50 -5.51
CA ALA A 308 41.31 -21.56 -5.99
C ALA A 308 40.97 -20.11 -5.60
N TYR A 309 39.69 -19.74 -5.71
CA TYR A 309 39.19 -18.39 -5.50
C TYR A 309 38.02 -18.36 -4.50
N PRO A 310 38.29 -18.53 -3.19
CA PRO A 310 37.25 -18.58 -2.16
C PRO A 310 36.40 -17.29 -2.06
N VAL A 311 36.86 -16.19 -2.65
CA VAL A 311 36.21 -14.87 -2.67
C VAL A 311 35.08 -14.74 -3.68
N LEU A 312 35.02 -15.61 -4.71
CA LEU A 312 33.95 -15.60 -5.71
C LEU A 312 32.61 -16.11 -5.16
N GLY A 313 32.59 -16.58 -3.91
CA GLY A 313 31.36 -16.99 -3.23
C GLY A 313 30.84 -18.36 -3.69
N ARG A 314 29.54 -18.59 -3.49
CA ARG A 314 28.88 -19.88 -3.77
C ARG A 314 28.42 -20.02 -5.23
N ASN A 315 28.01 -18.92 -5.88
CA ASN A 315 27.44 -18.93 -7.23
C ASN A 315 28.51 -18.80 -8.34
N VAL A 316 29.58 -19.58 -8.24
CA VAL A 316 30.70 -19.52 -9.21
C VAL A 316 30.35 -20.34 -10.45
N ASP A 317 30.27 -19.68 -11.60
CA ASP A 317 30.21 -20.30 -12.91
C ASP A 317 31.63 -20.39 -13.53
N PRO A 318 31.99 -21.50 -14.19
CA PRO A 318 33.32 -21.66 -14.80
C PRO A 318 33.71 -20.57 -15.80
N SER A 319 32.74 -19.97 -16.50
CA SER A 319 32.99 -18.93 -17.51
C SER A 319 33.25 -17.54 -16.93
N MET A 320 33.11 -17.34 -15.62
CA MET A 320 33.27 -16.00 -15.00
C MET A 320 34.69 -15.45 -15.11
N LEU A 321 35.69 -16.33 -15.15
CA LEU A 321 37.10 -15.93 -15.33
C LEU A 321 37.44 -15.62 -16.79
N ASP A 322 36.56 -15.93 -17.74
CA ASP A 322 36.69 -15.49 -19.13
C ASP A 322 36.38 -13.99 -19.27
N ASN A 323 35.70 -13.39 -18.28
CA ASN A 323 35.48 -11.96 -18.21
C ASN A 323 36.77 -11.25 -17.77
N PRO A 324 37.38 -10.41 -18.62
CA PRO A 324 38.67 -9.79 -18.33
C PRO A 324 38.63 -8.82 -17.14
N VAL A 325 37.44 -8.32 -16.77
CA VAL A 325 37.26 -7.45 -15.60
C VAL A 325 37.31 -8.26 -14.31
N ILE A 326 36.59 -9.38 -14.26
CA ILE A 326 36.56 -10.27 -13.09
C ILE A 326 37.94 -10.91 -12.89
N ALA A 327 38.56 -11.42 -13.95
CA ALA A 327 39.90 -11.99 -13.90
C ALA A 327 40.92 -11.00 -13.33
N LYS A 328 40.90 -9.75 -13.81
CA LYS A 328 41.81 -8.71 -13.31
C LYS A 328 41.56 -8.36 -11.84
N LEU A 329 40.30 -8.27 -11.40
CA LEU A 329 39.99 -7.96 -10.00
C LEU A 329 40.44 -9.09 -9.06
N VAL A 330 40.32 -10.34 -9.51
CA VAL A 330 40.82 -11.52 -8.79
C VAL A 330 42.35 -11.49 -8.72
N ASP A 331 43.05 -11.18 -9.82
CA ASP A 331 44.50 -11.01 -9.84
C ASP A 331 44.97 -9.88 -8.89
N ASP A 332 44.30 -8.71 -8.94
CA ASP A 332 44.58 -7.57 -8.06
C ASP A 332 44.33 -7.90 -6.58
N HIS A 333 43.37 -8.79 -6.28
CA HIS A 333 43.12 -9.31 -4.94
C HIS A 333 44.26 -10.24 -4.48
N GLU A 334 44.68 -11.19 -5.32
CA GLU A 334 45.79 -12.10 -5.02
C GLU A 334 47.11 -11.36 -4.75
N GLU A 335 47.41 -10.29 -5.48
CA GLU A 335 48.61 -9.48 -5.27
C GLU A 335 48.63 -8.86 -3.86
N LEU A 336 47.48 -8.38 -3.38
CA LEU A 336 47.32 -7.72 -2.09
C LEU A 336 47.18 -8.69 -0.90
N MET A 337 46.86 -9.96 -1.15
CA MET A 337 46.77 -11.01 -0.12
C MET A 337 48.11 -11.33 0.55
N ASN A 338 49.24 -10.93 -0.06
CA ASN A 338 50.57 -11.11 0.52
C ASN A 338 50.82 -10.25 1.78
N ASP A 339 50.03 -9.18 1.99
CA ASP A 339 50.00 -8.35 3.21
C ASP A 339 48.55 -8.02 3.57
N SER A 340 47.84 -9.04 4.06
CA SER A 340 46.40 -8.98 4.37
C SER A 340 46.07 -7.97 5.47
N ASP A 341 46.93 -7.83 6.48
CA ASP A 341 46.68 -6.96 7.63
C ASP A 341 46.87 -5.47 7.27
N GLY A 342 47.85 -5.14 6.42
CA GLY A 342 48.07 -3.78 5.92
C GLY A 342 47.05 -3.33 4.87
N ASN A 343 46.46 -4.28 4.13
CA ASN A 343 45.56 -4.00 3.01
C ASN A 343 44.10 -4.39 3.25
N ALA A 344 43.69 -4.72 4.48
CA ALA A 344 42.35 -5.18 4.81
C ALA A 344 41.21 -4.34 4.19
N GLY A 345 41.30 -3.01 4.27
CA GLY A 345 40.29 -2.11 3.68
C GLY A 345 40.30 -2.01 2.15
N LYS A 346 41.40 -2.39 1.48
CA LYS A 346 41.48 -2.50 0.01
C LYS A 346 41.02 -3.86 -0.46
N LEU A 347 41.40 -4.92 0.26
CA LEU A 347 40.96 -6.29 0.02
C LEU A 347 39.43 -6.37 0.15
N GLN A 348 38.84 -5.77 1.18
CA GLN A 348 37.39 -5.71 1.34
C GLN A 348 36.69 -5.05 0.14
N LYS A 349 37.23 -3.94 -0.37
CA LYS A 349 36.67 -3.25 -1.55
C LYS A 349 36.82 -4.06 -2.83
N LEU A 350 37.92 -4.80 -2.98
CA LEU A 350 38.12 -5.71 -4.09
C LEU A 350 37.16 -6.90 -4.01
N GLU A 351 36.97 -7.48 -2.83
CA GLU A 351 35.99 -8.55 -2.59
C GLU A 351 34.55 -8.10 -2.90
N GLU A 352 34.17 -6.89 -2.47
CA GLU A 352 32.88 -6.29 -2.81
C GLU A 352 32.72 -6.06 -4.32
N ALA A 353 33.76 -5.58 -5.01
CA ALA A 353 33.75 -5.36 -6.46
C ALA A 353 33.71 -6.68 -7.26
N ILE A 354 34.45 -7.70 -6.82
CA ILE A 354 34.43 -9.04 -7.38
C ILE A 354 33.02 -9.64 -7.24
N ALA A 355 32.42 -9.56 -6.04
CA ALA A 355 31.08 -10.08 -5.78
C ALA A 355 30.01 -9.37 -6.63
N GLN A 356 30.13 -8.06 -6.83
CA GLN A 356 29.20 -7.30 -7.67
C GLN A 356 29.29 -7.72 -9.14
N HIS A 357 30.48 -7.71 -9.74
CA HIS A 357 30.67 -8.08 -11.15
C HIS A 357 30.39 -9.57 -11.42
N ALA A 358 30.67 -10.43 -10.45
CA ALA A 358 30.28 -11.83 -10.47
C ALA A 358 28.75 -11.99 -10.58
N SER A 359 28.01 -11.22 -9.78
CA SER A 359 26.54 -11.25 -9.80
C SER A 359 25.96 -10.72 -11.12
N GLU A 360 26.55 -9.65 -11.68
CA GLU A 360 26.17 -9.08 -12.97
C GLU A 360 26.42 -10.07 -14.14
N HIS A 361 27.56 -10.75 -14.15
CA HIS A 361 27.90 -11.74 -15.18
C HIS A 361 26.95 -12.95 -15.17
N ASN A 362 26.59 -13.41 -13.98
CA ASN A 362 25.61 -14.49 -13.81
C ASN A 362 24.20 -14.09 -14.29
N LEU A 363 23.85 -12.81 -14.24
CA LEU A 363 22.61 -12.28 -14.81
C LEU A 363 22.64 -12.35 -16.36
N ILE A 364 23.78 -12.01 -16.96
CA ILE A 364 23.97 -11.98 -18.43
C ILE A 364 23.95 -13.38 -19.04
N LEU A 365 24.58 -14.36 -18.39
CA LEU A 365 24.58 -15.77 -18.84
C LEU A 365 23.18 -16.40 -18.82
N ARG A 366 22.24 -15.85 -18.02
CA ARG A 366 20.91 -16.43 -17.78
C ARG A 366 19.78 -15.94 -18.71
N GLY A 367 20.01 -15.06 -19.69
CA GLY A 367 19.00 -14.86 -20.76
C GLY A 367 18.80 -13.48 -21.42
N GLU A 368 19.86 -12.79 -21.87
CA GLU A 368 19.73 -11.72 -22.89
C GLU A 368 20.36 -12.11 -24.25
N GLN A 369 20.10 -13.34 -24.73
CA GLN A 369 20.33 -13.70 -26.14
C GLN A 369 19.02 -13.73 -26.92
N GLY A 370 18.35 -12.59 -26.95
CA GLY A 370 17.14 -12.33 -27.73
C GLY A 370 17.04 -10.89 -28.24
N ALA A 371 18.18 -10.18 -28.35
CA ALA A 371 18.25 -8.87 -28.97
C ALA A 371 18.44 -9.00 -30.50
N VAL A 372 17.43 -9.55 -31.18
CA VAL A 372 17.19 -9.29 -32.60
C VAL A 372 15.72 -8.86 -32.73
N GLU A 373 15.54 -7.55 -32.89
CA GLU A 373 14.31 -6.87 -33.32
C GLU A 373 13.04 -7.16 -32.48
N ARG A 374 12.99 -6.64 -31.24
CA ARG A 374 11.72 -6.05 -30.77
C ARG A 374 11.62 -4.64 -31.36
N PRO A 375 10.60 -4.33 -32.19
CA PRO A 375 10.38 -2.95 -32.62
C PRO A 375 10.21 -2.12 -31.35
N HIS A 376 10.93 -1.01 -31.27
CA HIS A 376 10.72 0.00 -30.25
C HIS A 376 9.30 0.54 -30.41
N SER A 377 8.35 -0.07 -29.71
CA SER A 377 7.14 0.63 -29.28
C SER A 377 7.62 1.70 -28.30
N PRO A 378 7.25 2.98 -28.50
CA PRO A 378 7.66 4.02 -27.57
C PRO A 378 7.20 3.60 -26.18
N SER A 379 8.12 3.54 -25.23
CA SER A 379 7.81 3.45 -23.82
C SER A 379 6.74 4.49 -23.53
N THR A 380 5.51 4.06 -23.25
CA THR A 380 4.41 4.93 -22.86
C THR A 380 4.71 5.44 -21.45
N ARG A 381 5.62 6.42 -21.37
CA ARG A 381 5.99 7.14 -20.16
C ARG A 381 4.90 8.12 -19.76
N TYR A 382 3.71 7.66 -19.43
CA TYR A 382 2.75 8.48 -18.67
C TYR A 382 2.00 7.61 -17.67
N ALA A 383 2.45 7.77 -16.42
CA ALA A 383 1.69 7.66 -15.17
C ALA A 383 0.40 6.81 -15.22
N VAL A 384 0.58 5.48 -15.16
CA VAL A 384 -0.40 4.66 -14.44
C VAL A 384 -0.52 5.28 -13.06
N ASP A 385 -1.75 5.58 -12.66
CA ASP A 385 -2.08 6.10 -11.35
C ASP A 385 -1.53 5.11 -10.30
N ILE A 386 -0.34 5.42 -9.77
CA ILE A 386 0.27 4.73 -8.63
C ILE A 386 -0.58 5.10 -7.41
N SER A 387 -1.78 4.53 -7.36
CA SER A 387 -2.86 4.91 -6.47
C SER A 387 -2.72 4.29 -5.08
N PHE A 388 -1.75 3.39 -4.88
CA PHE A 388 -1.55 2.71 -3.59
C PHE A 388 -0.32 3.11 -2.80
N SER A 389 0.60 3.91 -3.33
CA SER A 389 1.94 3.96 -2.76
C SER A 389 2.36 5.22 -1.99
N LYS A 390 1.47 5.76 -1.15
CA LYS A 390 1.79 6.98 -0.38
C LYS A 390 1.25 7.02 1.04
N ILE A 391 0.79 5.92 1.62
CA ILE A 391 0.39 5.97 3.05
C ILE A 391 1.56 6.50 3.89
N GLU A 392 2.80 6.13 3.56
CA GLU A 392 3.98 6.60 4.26
C GLU A 392 4.31 8.09 3.99
N GLU A 393 4.20 8.56 2.74
CA GLU A 393 4.31 10.00 2.43
C GLU A 393 3.21 10.82 3.10
N ASP A 394 1.98 10.30 3.12
CA ASP A 394 0.81 10.94 3.70
C ASP A 394 0.87 10.94 5.24
N LEU A 395 1.46 9.91 5.85
CA LEU A 395 1.78 9.87 7.28
C LEU A 395 2.88 10.84 7.65
N ILE A 396 3.98 10.88 6.87
CA ILE A 396 5.07 11.83 7.09
C ILE A 396 4.55 13.26 6.97
N ASP A 397 3.61 13.49 6.06
CA ASP A 397 3.00 14.79 5.81
C ASP A 397 1.85 15.14 6.79
N ASP A 398 1.38 14.21 7.64
CA ASP A 398 0.29 14.41 8.61
C ASP A 398 0.76 15.13 9.88
N GLU A 399 0.12 16.25 10.21
CA GLU A 399 0.53 17.11 11.32
C GLU A 399 0.43 16.43 12.68
N TYR A 400 -0.71 15.78 12.96
CA TYR A 400 -0.92 15.07 14.23
C TYR A 400 0.01 13.87 14.39
N TYR A 401 0.27 13.11 13.30
CA TYR A 401 1.27 12.06 13.32
C TYR A 401 2.66 12.60 13.67
N GLN A 402 3.09 13.72 13.06
CA GLN A 402 4.36 14.35 13.40
C GLN A 402 4.43 14.79 14.87
N GLU A 403 3.35 15.33 15.44
CA GLU A 403 3.26 15.65 16.87
C GLU A 403 3.48 14.41 17.75
N LEU A 404 2.84 13.29 17.42
CA LEU A 404 3.00 12.03 18.14
C LEU A 404 4.42 11.48 18.05
N ILE A 405 5.07 11.58 16.89
CA ILE A 405 6.48 11.16 16.71
C ILE A 405 7.43 12.04 17.51
N LYS A 406 7.25 13.36 17.48
CA LYS A 406 8.03 14.31 18.31
C LYS A 406 7.86 14.01 19.79
N LEU A 407 6.63 13.75 20.23
CA LEU A 407 6.33 13.37 21.60
C LEU A 407 6.97 12.02 21.97
N GLN A 408 6.92 11.02 21.10
CA GLN A 408 7.56 9.73 21.34
C GLN A 408 9.08 9.88 21.51
N ASN A 409 9.72 10.67 20.65
CA ASN A 409 11.17 10.90 20.70
C ASN A 409 11.57 11.63 21.99
N SER A 410 10.85 12.70 22.37
CA SER A 410 11.14 13.43 23.60
C SER A 410 10.94 12.58 24.87
N VAL A 411 9.96 11.67 24.87
CA VAL A 411 9.77 10.70 25.97
C VAL A 411 10.90 9.68 26.02
N LYS A 412 11.32 9.13 24.87
CA LYS A 412 12.43 8.16 24.78
C LYS A 412 13.75 8.77 25.23
N GLU A 413 14.01 10.04 24.91
CA GLU A 413 15.23 10.76 25.31
C GLU A 413 15.38 10.90 26.83
N ARG A 414 14.26 10.96 27.58
CA ARG A 414 14.29 10.99 29.06
C ARG A 414 14.81 9.69 29.68
N ASN A 415 14.67 8.56 28.98
CA ASN A 415 15.14 7.24 29.38
C ASN A 415 14.70 6.81 30.81
N ASP A 416 13.46 7.16 31.21
CA ASP A 416 12.88 6.82 32.50
C ASP A 416 11.99 5.56 32.37
N PRO A 417 12.22 4.48 33.14
CA PRO A 417 11.34 3.31 33.17
C PRO A 417 9.89 3.62 33.52
N ALA A 418 9.62 4.70 34.26
CA ALA A 418 8.25 5.13 34.60
C ALA A 418 7.45 5.61 33.37
N ASP A 419 8.11 5.97 32.27
CA ASP A 419 7.47 6.40 31.03
C ASP A 419 7.00 5.24 30.15
N ALA A 420 7.26 3.98 30.52
CA ALA A 420 6.85 2.82 29.73
C ALA A 420 5.34 2.75 29.40
N PRO A 421 4.40 3.05 30.33
CA PRO A 421 2.97 3.11 30.03
C PRO A 421 2.63 4.23 29.02
N LEU A 422 3.23 5.41 29.19
CA LEU A 422 3.06 6.55 28.27
C LEU A 422 3.57 6.22 26.86
N LEU A 423 4.71 5.54 26.74
CA LEU A 423 5.24 5.10 25.46
C LEU A 423 4.32 4.09 24.76
N ARG A 424 3.71 3.16 25.51
CA ARG A 424 2.71 2.23 24.96
C ARG A 424 1.46 2.96 24.47
N ARG A 425 0.96 3.92 25.25
CA ARG A 425 -0.15 4.79 24.84
C ARG A 425 0.17 5.57 23.57
N ILE A 426 1.31 6.25 23.49
CA ILE A 426 1.71 7.01 22.29
C ILE A 426 1.84 6.08 21.09
N LYS A 427 2.42 4.88 21.27
CA LYS A 427 2.49 3.87 20.23
C LYS A 427 1.10 3.44 19.74
N ALA A 428 0.16 3.19 20.65
CA ALA A 428 -1.22 2.85 20.28
C ALA A 428 -1.92 3.99 19.51
N GLN A 429 -1.67 5.26 19.88
CA GLN A 429 -2.18 6.42 19.13
C GLN A 429 -1.58 6.52 17.72
N ILE A 430 -0.27 6.29 17.59
CA ILE A 430 0.45 6.25 16.29
C ILE A 430 -0.12 5.14 15.41
N ASP A 431 -0.27 3.94 15.96
CA ASP A 431 -0.77 2.78 15.22
C ASP A 431 -2.25 3.00 14.82
N GLY A 432 -3.06 3.64 15.67
CA GLY A 432 -4.41 4.08 15.35
C GLY A 432 -4.47 5.09 14.20
N ARG A 433 -3.64 6.14 14.23
CA ARG A 433 -3.59 7.15 13.15
C ARG A 433 -3.11 6.54 11.83
N ARG A 434 -2.12 5.65 11.88
CA ARG A 434 -1.66 4.88 10.73
C ARG A 434 -2.78 4.08 10.09
N ASN A 435 -3.56 3.36 10.89
CA ASN A 435 -4.69 2.57 10.40
C ASN A 435 -5.80 3.46 9.80
N GLN A 436 -6.08 4.60 10.41
CA GLN A 436 -7.04 5.57 9.88
C GLN A 436 -6.64 6.08 8.49
N ILE A 437 -5.41 6.57 8.33
CA ILE A 437 -4.90 7.07 7.03
C ILE A 437 -4.86 5.94 5.99
N LYS A 438 -4.52 4.71 6.39
CA LYS A 438 -4.57 3.52 5.52
C LYS A 438 -6.00 3.27 5.02
N ASN A 439 -6.98 3.24 5.93
CA ASN A 439 -8.39 3.05 5.59
C ASN A 439 -8.92 4.15 4.66
N ASP A 440 -8.57 5.41 4.94
CA ASP A 440 -8.94 6.55 4.09
C ASP A 440 -8.32 6.46 2.69
N GLY A 441 -7.08 5.96 2.60
CA GLY A 441 -6.44 5.63 1.34
C GLY A 441 -7.23 4.59 0.54
N MET A 442 -7.70 3.53 1.19
CA MET A 442 -8.54 2.50 0.57
C MET A 442 -9.90 3.06 0.12
N LYS A 443 -10.54 3.90 0.94
CA LYS A 443 -11.79 4.58 0.58
C LYS A 443 -11.62 5.45 -0.66
N LYS A 444 -10.56 6.26 -0.72
CA LYS A 444 -10.22 7.06 -1.90
C LYS A 444 -10.08 6.19 -3.16
N VAL A 445 -9.42 5.05 -3.06
CA VAL A 445 -9.27 4.12 -4.20
C VAL A 445 -10.62 3.54 -4.61
N ALA A 446 -11.43 3.09 -3.64
CA ALA A 446 -12.77 2.54 -3.90
C ALA A 446 -13.65 3.57 -4.64
N ASN A 447 -13.61 4.83 -4.19
CA ASN A 447 -14.32 5.93 -4.84
C ASN A 447 -13.85 6.11 -6.29
N ASN A 448 -12.53 6.14 -6.53
CA ASN A 448 -11.98 6.26 -7.87
C ASN A 448 -12.38 5.08 -8.78
N LYS A 449 -12.43 3.85 -8.24
CA LYS A 449 -12.90 2.66 -8.97
C LYS A 449 -14.37 2.79 -9.35
N LYS A 450 -15.24 3.26 -8.45
CA LYS A 450 -16.67 3.51 -8.76
C LYS A 450 -16.82 4.57 -9.85
N ILE A 451 -16.12 5.70 -9.72
CA ILE A 451 -16.10 6.76 -10.73
C ILE A 451 -15.65 6.22 -12.09
N ALA A 452 -14.57 5.44 -12.14
CA ALA A 452 -14.05 4.85 -13.36
C ALA A 452 -15.00 3.81 -13.98
N ALA A 453 -15.59 2.93 -13.17
CA ALA A 453 -16.56 1.93 -13.61
C ALA A 453 -17.81 2.59 -14.19
N ARG A 454 -18.28 3.67 -13.56
CA ARG A 454 -19.40 4.49 -14.06
C ARG A 454 -19.09 5.15 -15.40
N ILE A 455 -17.92 5.77 -15.54
CA ILE A 455 -17.51 6.39 -16.82
C ILE A 455 -17.39 5.30 -17.91
N SER A 456 -16.83 4.15 -17.58
CA SER A 456 -16.73 3.00 -18.50
C SER A 456 -18.10 2.46 -18.91
N LYS A 457 -19.07 2.42 -17.98
CA LYS A 457 -20.46 2.04 -18.27
C LYS A 457 -21.16 3.06 -19.19
N ARG A 458 -20.87 4.34 -18.99
CA ARG A 458 -21.43 5.45 -19.79
C ARG A 458 -20.83 5.50 -21.20
N PHE A 459 -19.54 5.22 -21.33
CA PHE A 459 -18.79 5.21 -22.58
C PHE A 459 -18.05 3.86 -22.79
N PRO A 460 -18.78 2.77 -23.10
CA PRO A 460 -18.20 1.41 -23.15
C PRO A 460 -17.21 1.19 -24.31
N PHE A 461 -17.14 2.12 -25.26
CA PHE A 461 -16.22 2.08 -26.41
C PHE A 461 -14.89 2.79 -26.14
N LEU A 462 -14.76 3.53 -25.02
CA LEU A 462 -13.51 4.17 -24.64
C LEU A 462 -12.57 3.17 -23.96
N LYS A 463 -11.26 3.38 -24.11
CA LYS A 463 -10.26 2.60 -23.39
C LYS A 463 -10.23 3.05 -21.93
N PRO A 464 -9.89 2.17 -20.97
CA PRO A 464 -9.74 2.58 -19.56
C PRO A 464 -8.76 3.74 -19.34
N GLN A 465 -7.77 3.89 -20.23
CA GLN A 465 -6.78 4.97 -20.22
C GLN A 465 -6.51 5.45 -21.65
N HIS A 466 -6.25 6.75 -21.80
CA HIS A 466 -5.86 7.41 -23.06
C HIS A 466 -4.58 8.21 -22.82
N CYS A 467 -3.55 8.03 -23.64
CA CYS A 467 -2.21 8.61 -23.43
C CYS A 467 -1.63 8.38 -22.00
N GLY A 468 -1.97 7.24 -21.37
CA GLY A 468 -1.58 6.93 -19.97
C GLY A 468 -2.41 7.63 -18.89
N ILE A 469 -3.40 8.46 -19.26
CA ILE A 469 -4.27 9.17 -18.32
C ILE A 469 -5.57 8.37 -18.12
N PRO A 470 -5.97 8.05 -16.88
CA PRO A 470 -7.24 7.39 -16.59
C PRO A 470 -8.46 8.23 -17.00
N LEU A 471 -9.52 7.59 -17.49
CA LEU A 471 -10.75 8.26 -17.92
C LEU A 471 -11.34 9.22 -16.88
N HIS A 472 -11.27 8.86 -15.58
CA HIS A 472 -11.80 9.68 -14.50
C HIS A 472 -11.03 10.99 -14.27
N ARG A 473 -9.84 11.18 -14.85
CA ARG A 473 -9.05 12.41 -14.79
C ARG A 473 -9.17 13.31 -16.01
N LEU A 474 -9.85 12.86 -17.07
CA LEU A 474 -10.05 13.63 -18.29
C LEU A 474 -11.22 14.62 -18.19
N HIS A 475 -11.97 14.63 -17.07
CA HIS A 475 -13.07 15.55 -16.80
C HIS A 475 -14.08 15.69 -17.97
N LEU A 476 -14.44 14.57 -18.61
CA LEU A 476 -15.26 14.53 -19.83
C LEU A 476 -16.62 15.26 -19.74
N ASN A 477 -17.12 15.48 -18.52
CA ASN A 477 -18.38 16.21 -18.28
C ASN A 477 -18.27 17.72 -18.52
N ASP A 478 -17.06 18.26 -18.58
CA ASP A 478 -16.80 19.69 -18.73
C ASP A 478 -16.59 20.08 -20.21
N ASP A 479 -16.37 19.10 -21.10
CA ASP A 479 -16.16 19.32 -22.54
C ASP A 479 -17.50 19.43 -23.31
N ASP A 480 -17.68 20.55 -24.02
CA ASP A 480 -18.92 20.86 -24.75
C ASP A 480 -19.19 19.91 -25.92
N GLU A 481 -18.14 19.46 -26.64
CA GLU A 481 -18.30 18.57 -27.79
C GLU A 481 -18.73 17.18 -27.33
N ILE A 482 -18.06 16.62 -26.33
CA ILE A 482 -18.45 15.33 -25.74
C ILE A 482 -19.90 15.41 -25.23
N ARG A 483 -20.28 16.49 -24.53
CA ARG A 483 -21.64 16.64 -24.02
C ARG A 483 -22.68 16.65 -25.13
N LYS A 484 -22.41 17.37 -26.22
CA LYS A 484 -23.28 17.47 -27.39
C LYS A 484 -23.44 16.12 -28.09
N TYR A 485 -22.34 15.46 -28.42
CA TYR A 485 -22.35 14.17 -29.11
C TYR A 485 -22.95 13.06 -28.25
N GLU A 486 -22.78 13.12 -26.94
CA GLU A 486 -23.47 12.21 -26.03
C GLU A 486 -25.00 12.40 -26.04
N GLN A 487 -25.50 13.65 -26.09
CA GLN A 487 -26.93 13.91 -26.21
C GLN A 487 -27.50 13.40 -27.54
N GLU A 488 -26.76 13.59 -28.64
CA GLU A 488 -27.12 13.04 -29.96
C GLU A 488 -27.14 11.50 -29.91
N ARG A 489 -26.12 10.87 -29.30
CA ARG A 489 -26.06 9.42 -29.08
C ARG A 489 -27.26 8.91 -28.29
N ASN A 490 -27.61 9.58 -27.20
CA ASN A 490 -28.75 9.19 -26.36
C ASN A 490 -30.08 9.33 -27.10
N THR A 491 -30.21 10.34 -27.97
CA THR A 491 -31.39 10.51 -28.84
C THR A 491 -31.51 9.35 -29.84
N ILE A 492 -30.41 8.98 -30.51
CA ILE A 492 -30.36 7.84 -31.44
C ILE A 492 -30.72 6.51 -30.74
N LEU A 493 -30.19 6.29 -29.53
CA LEU A 493 -30.50 5.12 -28.71
C LEU A 493 -31.98 5.09 -28.31
N SER A 494 -32.56 6.23 -27.92
CA SER A 494 -33.98 6.33 -27.57
C SER A 494 -34.90 6.08 -28.77
N GLU A 495 -34.44 6.37 -29.98
CA GLU A 495 -35.16 6.12 -31.23
C GLU A 495 -34.96 4.67 -31.77
N ASN A 496 -34.29 3.78 -31.02
CA ASN A 496 -33.94 2.41 -31.41
C ASN A 496 -33.13 2.30 -32.71
N LYS A 497 -32.35 3.32 -33.06
CA LYS A 497 -31.44 3.29 -34.21
C LYS A 497 -30.12 2.65 -33.76
N HIS A 498 -29.77 1.49 -34.32
CA HIS A 498 -28.62 0.70 -33.87
C HIS A 498 -27.24 1.15 -34.40
N HIS A 499 -27.11 2.36 -34.96
CA HIS A 499 -25.87 2.82 -35.61
C HIS A 499 -25.33 4.06 -34.87
N THR A 500 -24.66 3.85 -33.72
CA THR A 500 -23.98 4.92 -32.97
C THR A 500 -22.48 5.03 -33.30
N SER A 501 -21.94 4.12 -34.12
CA SER A 501 -20.49 4.00 -34.35
C SER A 501 -19.83 5.30 -34.82
N ASP A 502 -20.50 6.11 -35.64
CA ASP A 502 -19.95 7.39 -36.11
C ASP A 502 -19.79 8.37 -34.96
N ILE A 503 -20.79 8.46 -34.06
CA ILE A 503 -20.73 9.32 -32.88
C ILE A 503 -19.75 8.75 -31.84
N ASP A 504 -19.71 7.44 -31.66
CA ASP A 504 -18.77 6.77 -30.77
C ASP A 504 -17.32 7.06 -31.20
N ASN A 505 -17.03 7.04 -32.50
CA ASN A 505 -15.73 7.42 -33.06
C ASN A 505 -15.41 8.91 -32.84
N ILE A 506 -16.39 9.82 -33.03
CA ILE A 506 -16.20 11.25 -32.76
C ILE A 506 -15.86 11.50 -31.28
N ILE A 507 -16.59 10.86 -30.36
CA ILE A 507 -16.31 10.97 -28.92
C ILE A 507 -14.93 10.38 -28.62
N TYR A 508 -14.59 9.23 -29.23
CA TYR A 508 -13.28 8.59 -29.05
C TYR A 508 -12.14 9.52 -29.47
N ASP A 509 -12.21 10.09 -30.68
CA ASP A 509 -11.20 11.00 -31.20
C ASP A 509 -11.07 12.25 -30.32
N ARG A 510 -12.21 12.82 -29.87
CA ARG A 510 -12.22 13.97 -28.96
C ARG A 510 -11.55 13.65 -27.62
N VAL A 511 -11.81 12.47 -27.05
CA VAL A 511 -11.16 12.01 -25.81
C VAL A 511 -9.66 11.82 -26.00
N GLU A 512 -9.23 11.28 -27.14
CA GLU A 512 -7.81 11.13 -27.48
C GLU A 512 -7.12 12.49 -27.62
N ASP A 513 -7.79 13.48 -28.22
CA ASP A 513 -7.29 14.84 -28.36
C ASP A 513 -7.16 15.56 -26.99
N ILE A 514 -8.15 15.40 -26.10
CA ILE A 514 -8.06 15.92 -24.72
C ILE A 514 -6.88 15.28 -23.99
N ALA A 515 -6.73 13.96 -24.09
CA ALA A 515 -5.63 13.25 -23.43
C ALA A 515 -4.25 13.69 -23.97
N ARG A 516 -4.13 13.90 -25.29
CA ARG A 516 -2.90 14.40 -25.91
C ARG A 516 -2.58 15.83 -25.48
N ALA A 517 -3.57 16.72 -25.41
CA ALA A 517 -3.37 18.09 -24.95
C ALA A 517 -2.85 18.13 -23.50
N LEU A 518 -3.40 17.30 -22.62
CA LEU A 518 -2.93 17.18 -21.23
C LEU A 518 -1.51 16.60 -21.14
N GLN A 519 -1.16 15.67 -22.02
CA GLN A 519 0.18 15.10 -22.10
C GLN A 519 1.22 16.14 -22.60
N GLU A 520 0.85 16.95 -23.58
CA GLU A 520 1.70 18.04 -24.11
C GLU A 520 1.92 19.14 -23.07
N GLU A 521 0.87 19.51 -22.31
CA GLU A 521 0.96 20.43 -21.18
C GLU A 521 1.94 19.91 -20.12
N GLU A 522 1.79 18.64 -19.72
CA GLU A 522 2.67 17.98 -18.75
C GLU A 522 4.14 18.00 -19.22
N SER A 523 4.38 17.63 -20.49
CA SER A 523 5.71 17.61 -21.08
C SER A 523 6.35 19.00 -21.14
N SER A 524 5.53 20.02 -21.39
CA SER A 524 5.98 21.42 -21.42
C SER A 524 6.37 21.90 -20.02
N LEU A 525 5.61 21.52 -18.99
CA LEU A 525 5.93 21.82 -17.58
C LEU A 525 7.22 21.12 -17.14
N GLU A 526 7.39 19.84 -17.50
CA GLU A 526 8.63 19.09 -17.22
C GLU A 526 9.83 19.70 -17.93
N ALA A 527 9.69 20.14 -19.18
CA ALA A 527 10.75 20.83 -19.92
C ALA A 527 11.12 22.19 -19.31
N MET A 528 10.15 22.95 -18.78
CA MET A 528 10.39 24.23 -18.11
C MET A 528 11.03 24.05 -16.73
N LEU A 529 10.68 22.99 -16.00
CA LEU A 529 11.11 22.72 -14.63
C LEU A 529 11.69 21.29 -14.50
N PRO A 530 12.78 20.95 -15.23
CA PRO A 530 13.28 19.57 -15.33
C PRO A 530 13.75 19.00 -13.99
N PHE A 531 14.10 19.88 -13.05
CA PHE A 531 14.56 19.52 -11.72
C PHE A 531 13.46 19.01 -10.78
N LEU A 532 12.18 19.17 -11.16
CA LEU A 532 11.02 18.58 -10.49
C LEU A 532 10.66 17.20 -11.05
N GLY A 533 11.12 16.86 -12.27
CA GLY A 533 10.71 15.66 -13.01
C GLY A 533 9.26 15.73 -13.48
N SER A 534 8.71 14.59 -13.92
CA SER A 534 7.34 14.47 -14.45
C SER A 534 6.25 14.42 -13.37
N THR A 535 6.60 14.18 -12.11
CA THR A 535 5.67 14.21 -10.97
C THR A 535 6.39 14.67 -9.70
N VAL A 536 5.68 15.39 -8.81
CA VAL A 536 6.18 15.75 -7.48
C VAL A 536 5.37 15.00 -6.44
N LYS A 537 6.03 14.17 -5.61
CA LYS A 537 5.36 13.26 -4.67
C LYS A 537 4.19 12.55 -5.35
N GLY A 538 4.48 11.98 -6.54
CA GLY A 538 3.59 11.32 -7.50
C GLY A 538 2.29 12.06 -7.85
N VAL A 539 2.26 13.39 -7.78
CA VAL A 539 1.22 14.23 -8.40
C VAL A 539 1.80 14.83 -9.68
N PRO A 540 1.15 14.70 -10.85
CA PRO A 540 1.59 15.31 -12.09
C PRO A 540 1.69 16.84 -12.00
N LEU A 541 2.68 17.45 -12.65
CA LEU A 541 2.94 18.89 -12.59
C LEU A 541 1.74 19.73 -13.03
N ARG A 542 1.00 19.30 -14.06
CA ARG A 542 -0.21 20.02 -14.53
C ARG A 542 -1.27 20.15 -13.43
N GLU A 543 -1.37 19.13 -12.58
CA GLU A 543 -2.37 19.05 -11.51
C GLU A 543 -1.95 19.87 -10.28
N LEU A 544 -0.69 20.30 -10.18
CA LEU A 544 -0.16 21.13 -9.09
C LEU A 544 -0.45 22.62 -9.29
N SER A 545 -0.65 23.06 -10.54
CA SER A 545 -0.87 24.48 -10.86
C SER A 545 0.18 25.40 -10.21
N LEU A 546 1.46 24.99 -10.26
CA LEU A 546 2.55 25.57 -9.45
C LEU A 546 2.67 27.10 -9.57
N MET A 547 2.48 27.65 -10.76
CA MET A 547 2.60 29.09 -11.03
C MET A 547 1.45 29.91 -10.43
N GLU A 548 0.39 29.27 -9.95
CA GLU A 548 -0.73 29.92 -9.27
C GLU A 548 -0.47 30.12 -7.78
N ASP A 549 0.43 29.34 -7.19
CA ASP A 549 0.89 29.56 -5.83
C ASP A 549 1.83 30.78 -5.79
N SER A 550 1.46 31.77 -4.97
CA SER A 550 2.18 33.04 -4.95
C SER A 550 3.62 32.92 -4.46
N ALA A 551 3.93 31.93 -3.62
CA ALA A 551 5.28 31.69 -3.13
C ALA A 551 6.13 31.00 -4.20
N PHE A 552 5.60 29.95 -4.84
CA PHE A 552 6.27 29.27 -5.95
C PHE A 552 6.50 30.21 -7.13
N ALA A 553 5.50 31.02 -7.51
CA ALA A 553 5.62 31.99 -8.60
C ALA A 553 6.74 33.01 -8.36
N LYS A 554 6.93 33.46 -7.10
CA LYS A 554 8.05 34.35 -6.74
C LYS A 554 9.40 33.65 -6.89
N LEU A 555 9.50 32.39 -6.46
CA LEU A 555 10.72 31.59 -6.61
C LEU A 555 11.03 31.33 -8.10
N ALA A 556 10.02 31.01 -8.90
CA ALA A 556 10.16 30.82 -10.35
C ALA A 556 10.61 32.11 -11.08
N ALA A 557 10.09 33.27 -10.66
CA ALA A 557 10.52 34.56 -11.18
C ALA A 557 11.99 34.88 -10.80
N GLN A 558 12.41 34.52 -9.59
CA GLN A 558 13.82 34.63 -9.18
C GLN A 558 14.72 33.66 -9.98
N TYR A 559 14.25 32.44 -10.24
CA TYR A 559 15.00 31.41 -10.96
C TYR A 559 15.26 31.77 -12.43
N THR A 560 14.31 32.49 -13.04
CA THR A 560 14.41 32.99 -14.42
C THR A 560 15.13 34.33 -14.54
N SER A 561 15.53 34.96 -13.44
CA SER A 561 16.27 36.22 -13.45
C SER A 561 17.70 36.07 -13.98
N GLU A 562 18.20 37.10 -14.68
CA GLU A 562 19.54 37.08 -15.29
C GLU A 562 20.67 36.95 -14.25
N GLU A 563 20.45 37.40 -13.01
CA GLU A 563 21.41 37.33 -11.91
C GLU A 563 21.65 35.89 -11.43
N VAL A 564 20.60 35.06 -11.36
CA VAL A 564 20.69 33.64 -10.99
C VAL A 564 21.05 32.77 -12.20
N SER A 565 20.69 33.21 -13.41
CA SER A 565 21.07 32.54 -14.65
C SER A 565 22.56 32.68 -15.00
N SER A 566 23.21 33.75 -14.54
CA SER A 566 24.66 33.98 -14.64
C SER A 566 25.44 33.71 -13.35
N GLY A 567 24.74 33.36 -12.27
CA GLY A 567 25.27 33.25 -10.91
C GLY A 567 25.85 31.89 -10.52
N ASP A 568 26.36 31.84 -9.28
CA ASP A 568 26.98 30.68 -8.63
C ASP A 568 26.07 29.44 -8.63
N ALA A 569 26.62 28.29 -9.02
CA ALA A 569 25.89 27.02 -9.10
C ALA A 569 25.22 26.63 -7.76
N ALA A 570 25.81 27.06 -6.64
CA ALA A 570 25.27 26.85 -5.31
C ALA A 570 23.93 27.59 -5.08
N GLU A 571 23.80 28.84 -5.54
CA GLU A 571 22.57 29.61 -5.37
C GLU A 571 21.45 29.07 -6.24
N ARG A 572 21.79 28.61 -7.46
CA ARG A 572 20.83 27.94 -8.34
C ARG A 572 20.34 26.62 -7.74
N ALA A 573 21.24 25.80 -7.20
CA ALA A 573 20.87 24.54 -6.54
C ALA A 573 20.01 24.77 -5.29
N ARG A 574 20.31 25.83 -4.51
CA ARG A 574 19.49 26.24 -3.37
C ARG A 574 18.08 26.65 -3.81
N LEU A 575 17.96 27.48 -4.85
CA LEU A 575 16.66 27.93 -5.34
C LEU A 575 15.84 26.78 -5.94
N GLU A 576 16.48 25.87 -6.67
CA GLU A 576 15.83 24.62 -7.11
C GLU A 576 15.34 23.80 -5.92
N GLN A 577 16.10 23.73 -4.82
CA GLN A 577 15.65 23.04 -3.62
C GLN A 577 14.45 23.74 -2.95
N GLU A 578 14.48 25.06 -2.81
CA GLU A 578 13.34 25.82 -2.28
C GLU A 578 12.08 25.64 -3.15
N MET A 579 12.25 25.61 -4.48
CA MET A 579 11.17 25.29 -5.42
C MET A 579 10.68 23.84 -5.30
N ARG A 580 11.57 22.85 -5.12
CA ARG A 580 11.20 21.45 -4.85
C ARG A 580 10.40 21.33 -3.56
N ASP A 581 10.82 22.01 -2.50
CA ASP A 581 10.16 21.98 -1.21
C ASP A 581 8.76 22.62 -1.30
N GLN A 582 8.64 23.77 -1.99
CA GLN A 582 7.35 24.43 -2.19
C GLN A 582 6.42 23.60 -3.09
N ALA A 583 6.91 23.02 -4.19
CA ALA A 583 6.15 22.09 -5.00
C ALA A 583 5.72 20.85 -4.20
N GLY A 584 6.58 20.35 -3.31
CA GLY A 584 6.28 19.25 -2.40
C GLY A 584 5.18 19.58 -1.38
N ARG A 585 5.06 20.84 -0.95
CA ARG A 585 3.95 21.33 -0.13
C ARG A 585 2.65 21.37 -0.93
N ILE A 586 2.67 21.95 -2.13
CA ILE A 586 1.49 22.02 -3.00
C ILE A 586 1.00 20.60 -3.35
N ALA A 587 1.93 19.68 -3.64
CA ALA A 587 1.60 18.29 -3.91
C ALA A 587 0.93 17.60 -2.71
N ARG A 588 1.37 17.89 -1.48
CA ARG A 588 0.70 17.41 -0.27
C ARG A 588 -0.74 17.89 -0.22
N ASP A 589 -0.97 19.19 -0.38
CA ASP A 589 -2.31 19.79 -0.29
C ASP A 589 -3.26 19.16 -1.32
N VAL A 590 -2.78 18.96 -2.55
CA VAL A 590 -3.54 18.28 -3.62
C VAL A 590 -3.86 16.82 -3.27
N ARG A 591 -2.92 16.08 -2.66
CA ARG A 591 -3.18 14.69 -2.22
C ARG A 591 -4.18 14.62 -1.08
N MET A 592 -4.07 15.53 -0.11
CA MET A 592 -4.98 15.60 1.04
C MET A 592 -6.40 15.94 0.58
N ALA A 593 -6.56 16.91 -0.31
CA ALA A 593 -7.85 17.23 -0.92
C ALA A 593 -8.48 15.99 -1.60
N ARG A 594 -7.73 15.30 -2.48
CA ARG A 594 -8.23 14.07 -3.14
C ARG A 594 -8.64 12.98 -2.17
N ARG A 595 -7.88 12.79 -1.09
CA ARG A 595 -8.21 11.79 -0.07
C ARG A 595 -9.52 12.15 0.61
N ARG A 596 -9.66 13.40 1.05
CA ARG A 596 -10.89 13.88 1.70
C ARG A 596 -12.11 13.71 0.79
N ASP A 597 -11.99 14.09 -0.48
CA ASP A 597 -13.09 13.95 -1.44
C ASP A 597 -13.46 12.48 -1.66
N GLY A 598 -12.46 11.60 -1.75
CA GLY A 598 -12.67 10.16 -1.86
C GLY A 598 -13.30 9.52 -0.63
N VAL A 599 -12.83 9.90 0.57
CA VAL A 599 -13.37 9.44 1.86
C VAL A 599 -14.81 9.90 2.03
N ARG A 600 -15.09 11.18 1.79
CA ARG A 600 -16.43 11.75 1.87
C ARG A 600 -17.43 11.03 0.96
N GLY A 601 -17.02 10.73 -0.28
CA GLY A 601 -17.85 9.95 -1.21
C GLY A 601 -18.19 8.55 -0.68
N GLU A 602 -17.18 7.81 -0.21
CA GLU A 602 -17.40 6.46 0.34
C GLU A 602 -18.18 6.47 1.66
N ASP A 603 -17.89 7.41 2.57
CA ASP A 603 -18.55 7.53 3.87
C ASP A 603 -20.06 7.77 3.71
N LEU A 604 -20.44 8.62 2.75
CA LEU A 604 -21.84 8.84 2.40
C LEU A 604 -22.49 7.57 1.86
N HIS A 605 -21.81 6.81 1.00
CA HIS A 605 -22.34 5.55 0.49
C HIS A 605 -22.42 4.45 1.55
N GLU A 606 -21.48 4.39 2.49
CA GLU A 606 -21.48 3.44 3.61
C GLU A 606 -22.71 3.68 4.51
N ARG A 607 -23.01 4.94 4.83
CA ARG A 607 -24.15 5.33 5.67
C ARG A 607 -25.49 5.30 4.95
N TYR A 608 -25.48 5.67 3.67
CA TYR A 608 -26.67 5.81 2.83
C TYR A 608 -26.50 5.08 1.48
N PRO A 609 -26.52 3.73 1.48
CA PRO A 609 -26.28 2.94 0.26
C PRO A 609 -27.31 3.16 -0.84
N PHE A 610 -28.49 3.68 -0.49
CA PHE A 610 -29.58 3.99 -1.42
C PHE A 610 -29.37 5.30 -2.20
N LEU A 611 -28.43 6.16 -1.79
CA LEU A 611 -28.14 7.39 -2.52
C LEU A 611 -27.36 7.11 -3.81
N PRO A 612 -27.66 7.81 -4.92
CA PRO A 612 -26.95 7.64 -6.18
C PRO A 612 -25.52 8.21 -6.11
N GLU A 613 -24.55 7.50 -6.68
CA GLU A 613 -23.15 7.95 -6.81
C GLU A 613 -23.01 9.26 -7.60
N GLU A 614 -23.88 9.46 -8.58
CA GLU A 614 -24.01 10.67 -9.40
C GLU A 614 -25.47 11.12 -9.38
N PRO A 615 -25.89 11.94 -8.41
CA PRO A 615 -27.28 12.37 -8.31
C PRO A 615 -27.70 13.30 -9.45
N ALA A 616 -26.76 14.05 -10.04
CA ALA A 616 -26.95 14.84 -11.25
C ALA A 616 -25.72 14.75 -12.17
N ARG A 617 -25.90 14.99 -13.47
CA ARG A 617 -24.82 14.85 -14.47
C ARG A 617 -23.60 15.71 -14.10
N GLY A 618 -22.45 15.06 -13.94
CA GLY A 618 -21.19 15.69 -13.58
C GLY A 618 -21.07 16.09 -12.12
N VAL A 619 -22.03 15.74 -11.26
CA VAL A 619 -22.03 16.03 -9.81
C VAL A 619 -21.94 14.71 -9.04
N LEU A 620 -20.82 14.48 -8.38
CA LEU A 620 -20.61 13.30 -7.53
C LEU A 620 -21.33 13.49 -6.19
N LEU A 621 -21.73 12.39 -5.55
CA LEU A 621 -22.39 12.44 -4.24
C LEU A 621 -21.60 13.24 -3.19
N GLY A 622 -20.28 13.06 -3.14
CA GLY A 622 -19.40 13.80 -2.24
C GLY A 622 -19.39 15.31 -2.50
N ASP A 623 -19.58 15.75 -3.74
CA ASP A 623 -19.58 17.17 -4.13
C ASP A 623 -20.90 17.89 -3.81
N VAL A 624 -21.94 17.15 -3.44
CA VAL A 624 -23.25 17.73 -3.05
C VAL A 624 -23.18 18.30 -1.62
N HIS A 625 -22.28 17.78 -0.78
CA HIS A 625 -22.17 18.08 0.65
C HIS A 625 -23.52 18.00 1.39
N PRO A 626 -24.26 16.88 1.28
CA PRO A 626 -25.62 16.79 1.80
C PRO A 626 -25.68 16.94 3.33
N VAL A 627 -24.66 16.44 4.06
CA VAL A 627 -24.59 16.55 5.53
C VAL A 627 -24.49 17.99 6.03
N GLN A 628 -24.05 18.94 5.21
CA GLN A 628 -24.01 20.35 5.58
C GLN A 628 -25.36 21.05 5.42
N GLN A 629 -26.35 20.38 4.81
CA GLN A 629 -27.68 20.94 4.55
C GLN A 629 -28.65 20.59 5.69
N PRO A 630 -29.34 21.58 6.29
CA PRO A 630 -30.27 21.34 7.39
C PRO A 630 -31.39 20.36 7.06
N GLU A 631 -31.96 20.42 5.84
CA GLU A 631 -33.06 19.52 5.45
C GLU A 631 -32.60 18.05 5.40
N PHE A 632 -31.35 17.79 5.00
CA PHE A 632 -30.80 16.43 4.97
C PHE A 632 -30.48 15.94 6.38
N ARG A 633 -29.97 16.82 7.23
CA ARG A 633 -29.70 16.53 8.65
C ARG A 633 -30.96 16.07 9.38
N GLU A 634 -32.08 16.76 9.19
CA GLU A 634 -33.38 16.37 9.78
C GLU A 634 -33.80 14.96 9.36
N LEU A 635 -33.75 14.66 8.07
CA LEU A 635 -34.09 13.33 7.55
C LEU A 635 -33.11 12.26 8.02
N SER A 636 -31.81 12.57 8.12
CA SER A 636 -30.80 11.66 8.64
C SER A 636 -31.08 11.31 10.10
N ASN A 637 -31.36 12.30 10.95
CA ASN A 637 -31.64 12.07 12.37
C ASN A 637 -32.92 11.24 12.54
N LYS A 638 -33.96 11.53 11.75
CA LYS A 638 -35.18 10.71 11.70
C LYS A 638 -34.88 9.28 11.26
N LEU A 639 -34.04 9.09 10.24
CA LEU A 639 -33.67 7.76 9.75
C LEU A 639 -32.91 6.95 10.81
N ASP A 640 -32.00 7.58 11.55
CA ASP A 640 -31.30 6.94 12.68
C ASP A 640 -32.28 6.43 13.76
N GLU A 641 -33.30 7.22 14.10
CA GLU A 641 -34.35 6.82 15.05
C GLU A 641 -35.18 5.65 14.52
N LEU A 642 -35.63 5.72 13.26
CA LEU A 642 -36.42 4.67 12.64
C LEU A 642 -35.66 3.34 12.54
N ARG A 643 -34.33 3.40 12.29
CA ARG A 643 -33.45 2.23 12.20
C ARG A 643 -33.24 1.50 13.54
N GLN A 644 -33.73 2.04 14.67
CA GLN A 644 -33.73 1.32 15.94
C GLN A 644 -34.70 0.13 15.95
N ASP A 645 -35.80 0.20 15.18
CA ASP A 645 -36.68 -0.93 14.88
C ASP A 645 -36.95 -1.02 13.36
N PRO A 646 -36.01 -1.61 12.60
CA PRO A 646 -36.14 -1.72 11.15
C PRO A 646 -37.38 -2.49 10.70
N THR A 647 -37.85 -3.43 11.52
CA THR A 647 -38.98 -4.30 11.17
C THR A 647 -40.32 -3.60 11.36
N GLY A 648 -40.50 -2.85 12.45
CA GLY A 648 -41.69 -2.05 12.70
C GLY A 648 -41.79 -0.83 11.79
N ASN A 649 -40.65 -0.23 11.45
CA ASN A 649 -40.59 1.04 10.73
C ASN A 649 -40.28 0.90 9.22
N ALA A 650 -40.31 -0.31 8.65
CA ALA A 650 -39.84 -0.57 7.28
C ALA A 650 -40.44 0.37 6.21
N ALA A 651 -41.75 0.65 6.28
CA ALA A 651 -42.42 1.54 5.33
C ALA A 651 -41.98 3.01 5.50
N GLU A 652 -41.80 3.46 6.75
CA GLU A 652 -41.35 4.82 7.06
C GLU A 652 -39.86 5.02 6.73
N ILE A 653 -39.05 3.98 6.92
CA ILE A 653 -37.65 3.94 6.49
C ILE A 653 -37.59 4.11 4.98
N SER A 654 -38.29 3.26 4.21
CA SER A 654 -38.30 3.37 2.73
C SER A 654 -38.77 4.75 2.27
N SER A 655 -39.83 5.29 2.87
CA SER A 655 -40.32 6.63 2.54
C SER A 655 -39.31 7.74 2.88
N THR A 656 -38.55 7.59 3.97
CA THR A 656 -37.51 8.54 4.37
C THR A 656 -36.29 8.42 3.45
N GLU A 657 -35.88 7.22 3.08
CA GLU A 657 -34.79 6.96 2.13
C GLU A 657 -35.12 7.50 0.72
N GLU A 658 -36.36 7.36 0.26
CA GLU A 658 -36.86 7.99 -0.97
C GLU A 658 -36.83 9.52 -0.88
N ALA A 659 -37.27 10.09 0.24
CA ALA A 659 -37.25 11.55 0.48
C ALA A 659 -35.81 12.09 0.50
N MET A 660 -34.88 11.38 1.15
CA MET A 660 -33.45 11.72 1.15
C MET A 660 -32.85 11.64 -0.25
N THR A 661 -33.18 10.60 -1.02
CA THR A 661 -32.74 10.46 -2.41
C THR A 661 -33.21 11.63 -3.27
N ALA A 662 -34.50 11.95 -3.20
CA ALA A 662 -35.07 13.08 -3.93
C ALA A 662 -34.43 14.42 -3.54
N LEU A 663 -34.14 14.60 -2.25
CA LEU A 663 -33.48 15.81 -1.74
C LEU A 663 -32.05 15.94 -2.28
N VAL A 664 -31.25 14.87 -2.25
CA VAL A 664 -29.87 14.85 -2.75
C VAL A 664 -29.83 15.07 -4.27
N VAL A 665 -30.75 14.47 -5.02
CA VAL A 665 -30.89 14.72 -6.46
C VAL A 665 -31.22 16.19 -6.71
N ARG A 666 -32.18 16.77 -5.98
CA ARG A 666 -32.53 18.20 -6.10
C ARG A 666 -31.32 19.10 -5.85
N PHE A 667 -30.58 18.88 -4.78
CA PHE A 667 -29.38 19.69 -4.49
C PHE A 667 -28.30 19.54 -5.58
N ALA A 668 -28.12 18.34 -6.13
CA ALA A 668 -27.17 18.13 -7.21
C ALA A 668 -27.62 18.81 -8.53
N GLU A 669 -28.91 18.78 -8.84
CA GLU A 669 -29.52 19.47 -9.98
C GLU A 669 -29.37 20.98 -9.84
N GLU A 670 -29.69 21.55 -8.67
CA GLU A 670 -29.51 22.98 -8.37
C GLU A 670 -28.06 23.43 -8.60
N ARG A 671 -27.07 22.64 -8.18
CA ARG A 671 -25.64 22.93 -8.41
C ARG A 671 -25.23 22.80 -9.88
N ALA A 672 -25.74 21.77 -10.57
CA ALA A 672 -25.48 21.57 -11.99
C ALA A 672 -26.08 22.72 -12.83
N ASP A 673 -27.32 23.10 -12.54
CA ASP A 673 -28.03 24.19 -13.20
C ASP A 673 -27.39 25.55 -12.91
N ALA A 674 -26.94 25.80 -11.67
CA ALA A 674 -26.18 27.01 -11.34
C ALA A 674 -24.88 27.11 -12.17
N THR A 675 -24.18 25.99 -12.34
CA THR A 675 -22.96 25.94 -13.16
C THR A 675 -23.28 26.20 -14.64
N GLU A 676 -24.34 25.59 -15.17
CA GLU A 676 -24.74 25.79 -16.57
C GLU A 676 -25.25 27.21 -16.81
N ALA A 677 -26.06 27.77 -15.90
CA ALA A 677 -26.55 29.15 -15.99
C ALA A 677 -25.39 30.15 -16.00
N ALA A 678 -24.41 29.98 -15.11
CA ALA A 678 -23.22 30.82 -15.06
C ALA A 678 -22.38 30.67 -16.34
N HIS A 679 -22.25 29.45 -16.89
CA HIS A 679 -21.50 29.22 -18.13
C HIS A 679 -22.21 29.81 -19.35
N VAL A 680 -23.55 29.75 -19.42
CA VAL A 680 -24.34 30.40 -20.47
C VAL A 680 -24.20 31.93 -20.40
N GLU A 681 -24.18 32.51 -19.20
CA GLU A 681 -23.96 33.95 -19.02
C GLU A 681 -22.52 34.37 -19.37
N TYR A 682 -21.54 33.52 -19.03
CA TYR A 682 -20.12 33.74 -19.23
C TYR A 682 -19.45 32.61 -20.02
N PRO A 683 -19.70 32.46 -21.34
CA PRO A 683 -19.21 31.33 -22.14
C PRO A 683 -17.68 31.23 -22.28
N PHE A 684 -16.97 32.32 -21.98
CA PHE A 684 -15.51 32.37 -21.98
C PHE A 684 -14.89 31.81 -20.68
N LEU A 685 -15.71 31.56 -19.65
CA LEU A 685 -15.29 30.90 -18.42
C LEU A 685 -15.56 29.39 -18.53
N PRO A 686 -14.59 28.52 -18.20
CA PRO A 686 -14.83 27.09 -18.16
C PRO A 686 -15.85 26.73 -17.06
N ARG A 687 -16.54 25.59 -17.21
CA ARG A 687 -17.45 25.06 -16.16
C ARG A 687 -16.74 24.77 -14.85
N ARG A 688 -15.43 24.57 -14.89
CA ARG A 688 -14.56 24.52 -13.72
C ARG A 688 -13.43 25.52 -13.83
N VAL A 689 -13.34 26.42 -12.87
CA VAL A 689 -12.21 27.34 -12.73
C VAL A 689 -11.30 26.74 -11.65
N LEU A 690 -10.10 26.32 -12.06
CA LEU A 690 -9.15 25.62 -11.19
C LEU A 690 -9.76 24.37 -10.53
N GLY A 691 -10.68 23.67 -11.19
CA GLY A 691 -11.36 22.49 -10.63
C GLY A 691 -12.61 22.78 -9.78
N VAL A 692 -12.80 24.03 -9.34
CA VAL A 692 -14.01 24.48 -8.64
C VAL A 692 -15.11 24.75 -9.66
N ARG A 693 -16.33 24.26 -9.44
CA ARG A 693 -17.44 24.49 -10.38
C ARG A 693 -17.79 25.97 -10.44
N LEU A 694 -18.14 26.44 -11.64
CA LEU A 694 -18.47 27.84 -11.86
C LEU A 694 -19.69 28.28 -11.04
N GLY A 695 -20.67 27.40 -10.83
CA GLY A 695 -21.85 27.66 -10.00
C GLY A 695 -21.56 27.72 -8.50
N ASP A 696 -20.43 27.18 -8.06
CA ASP A 696 -20.00 27.20 -6.65
C ASP A 696 -19.19 28.47 -6.31
N LEU A 697 -18.85 29.28 -7.31
CA LEU A 697 -18.15 30.53 -7.11
C LEU A 697 -19.12 31.68 -6.79
N PRO A 698 -18.81 32.55 -5.82
CA PRO A 698 -19.66 33.69 -5.45
C PRO A 698 -19.56 34.85 -6.45
N LEU A 699 -19.75 34.57 -7.76
CA LEU A 699 -19.60 35.55 -8.85
C LEU A 699 -20.56 36.73 -8.71
N ASN A 700 -21.78 36.46 -8.21
CA ASN A 700 -22.84 37.46 -8.06
C ASN A 700 -22.65 38.34 -6.81
N GLU A 701 -21.97 37.82 -5.79
CA GLU A 701 -21.66 38.53 -4.55
C GLU A 701 -20.36 39.34 -4.67
N ASP A 702 -19.53 38.99 -5.67
CA ASP A 702 -18.28 39.69 -5.93
C ASP A 702 -18.50 41.01 -6.69
N ASP A 703 -18.30 42.12 -5.98
CA ASP A 703 -18.45 43.48 -6.51
C ASP A 703 -17.56 43.77 -7.73
N GLU A 704 -16.34 43.25 -7.72
CA GLU A 704 -15.37 43.45 -8.78
C GLU A 704 -15.81 42.71 -10.06
N PHE A 705 -16.13 41.42 -9.95
CA PHE A 705 -16.66 40.61 -11.04
C PHE A 705 -17.94 41.23 -11.61
N SER A 706 -18.87 41.63 -10.73
CA SER A 706 -20.10 42.35 -11.11
C SER A 706 -19.82 43.65 -11.87
N ARG A 707 -18.80 44.42 -11.47
CA ARG A 707 -18.38 45.64 -12.18
C ARG A 707 -17.81 45.32 -13.57
N LEU A 708 -17.01 44.26 -13.69
CA LEU A 708 -16.44 43.80 -14.95
C LEU A 708 -17.52 43.26 -15.89
N ALA A 709 -18.48 42.48 -15.38
CA ALA A 709 -19.64 42.00 -16.13
C ALA A 709 -20.44 43.17 -16.74
N ARG A 710 -20.74 44.20 -15.94
CA ARG A 710 -21.38 45.44 -16.43
C ARG A 710 -20.53 46.16 -17.49
N ARG A 711 -19.19 46.13 -17.39
CA ARG A 711 -18.28 46.73 -18.37
C ARG A 711 -18.29 45.97 -19.69
N ARG A 712 -18.22 44.64 -19.64
CA ARG A 712 -18.32 43.74 -20.80
C ARG A 712 -19.62 43.96 -21.57
N VAL A 713 -20.76 43.99 -20.87
CA VAL A 713 -22.08 44.25 -21.48
C VAL A 713 -22.12 45.60 -22.21
N ARG A 714 -21.42 46.63 -21.71
CA ARG A 714 -21.33 47.93 -22.41
C ARG A 714 -20.44 47.85 -23.66
N GLN A 715 -19.31 47.15 -23.60
CA GLN A 715 -18.35 47.03 -24.70
C GLN A 715 -18.89 46.14 -25.84
N LEU A 716 -19.70 45.13 -25.55
CA LEU A 716 -20.33 44.29 -26.58
C LEU A 716 -21.40 45.03 -27.41
N LYS A 717 -21.83 46.23 -27.01
CA LYS A 717 -22.78 47.05 -27.77
C LYS A 717 -22.20 47.64 -29.06
N SER A 718 -20.88 47.66 -29.22
CA SER A 718 -20.22 48.19 -30.42
C SER A 718 -19.13 47.25 -30.93
N PRO A 719 -19.07 46.95 -32.25
CA PRO A 719 -18.01 46.12 -32.81
C PRO A 719 -16.62 46.76 -32.71
N LYS A 720 -16.53 48.08 -32.51
CA LYS A 720 -15.24 48.77 -32.33
C LYS A 720 -14.55 48.46 -31.00
N THR A 721 -15.33 48.03 -30.00
CA THR A 721 -14.86 47.75 -28.63
C THR A 721 -14.75 46.24 -28.35
N GLU A 722 -14.78 45.39 -29.39
CA GLU A 722 -14.66 43.95 -29.23
C GLU A 722 -13.31 43.54 -28.60
N ARG A 723 -12.21 44.22 -28.96
CA ARG A 723 -10.90 44.01 -28.33
C ARG A 723 -10.91 44.34 -26.84
N ASP A 724 -11.60 45.42 -26.45
CA ASP A 724 -11.72 45.82 -25.06
C ASP A 724 -12.64 44.89 -24.26
N ALA A 725 -13.64 44.31 -24.94
CA ALA A 725 -14.49 43.26 -24.36
C ALA A 725 -13.67 41.99 -24.08
N ARG A 726 -12.83 41.54 -25.03
CA ARG A 726 -11.94 40.39 -24.82
C ARG A 726 -10.93 40.63 -23.69
N ALA A 727 -10.34 41.82 -23.61
CA ALA A 727 -9.48 42.19 -22.48
C ALA A 727 -10.24 42.18 -21.14
N THR A 728 -11.52 42.57 -21.16
CA THR A 728 -12.38 42.49 -19.98
C THR A 728 -12.74 41.06 -19.61
N GLU A 729 -12.96 40.18 -20.59
CA GLU A 729 -13.18 38.75 -20.37
C GLU A 729 -11.95 38.09 -19.72
N GLU A 730 -10.74 38.49 -20.10
CA GLU A 730 -9.50 38.04 -19.46
C GLU A 730 -9.37 38.53 -18.01
N GLU A 731 -9.70 39.80 -17.72
CA GLU A 731 -9.79 40.32 -16.34
C GLU A 731 -10.84 39.55 -15.51
N MET A 732 -11.98 39.19 -16.12
CA MET A 732 -13.03 38.40 -15.46
C MET A 732 -12.56 36.98 -15.16
N LEU A 733 -11.82 36.34 -16.07
CA LEU A 733 -11.22 35.03 -15.83
C LEU A 733 -10.21 35.08 -14.68
N GLN A 734 -9.34 36.09 -14.65
CA GLN A 734 -8.40 36.28 -13.54
C GLN A 734 -9.11 36.47 -12.19
N ARG A 735 -10.22 37.24 -12.18
CA ARG A 735 -11.03 37.41 -10.96
C ARG A 735 -11.71 36.10 -10.54
N ALA A 736 -12.27 35.34 -11.48
CA ALA A 736 -12.86 34.03 -11.20
C ALA A 736 -11.81 33.03 -10.65
N GLN A 737 -10.58 33.04 -11.20
CA GLN A 737 -9.47 32.25 -10.67
C GLN A 737 -9.10 32.67 -9.24
N ALA A 738 -9.11 33.97 -8.94
CA ALA A 738 -8.87 34.46 -7.58
C ALA A 738 -9.95 33.98 -6.59
N LEU A 739 -11.23 34.01 -7.00
CA LEU A 739 -12.34 33.48 -6.20
C LEU A 739 -12.21 31.97 -6.00
N ALA A 740 -11.84 31.20 -7.03
CA ALA A 740 -11.62 29.77 -6.92
C ALA A 740 -10.47 29.42 -5.96
N ARG A 741 -9.38 30.23 -5.93
CA ARG A 741 -8.30 30.05 -4.95
C ARG A 741 -8.77 30.29 -3.52
N LEU A 742 -9.57 31.34 -3.30
CA LEU A 742 -10.16 31.61 -1.99
C LEU A 742 -11.08 30.48 -1.53
N ALA A 743 -11.94 29.97 -2.42
CA ALA A 743 -12.81 28.84 -2.13
C ALA A 743 -11.99 27.60 -1.71
N LYS A 744 -10.99 27.22 -2.51
CA LYS A 744 -10.08 26.11 -2.18
C LYS A 744 -9.35 26.29 -0.85
N LEU A 745 -8.90 27.51 -0.55
CA LEU A 745 -8.22 27.81 0.71
C LEU A 745 -9.19 27.60 1.88
N VAL A 746 -10.40 28.15 1.81
CA VAL A 746 -11.42 27.97 2.84
C VAL A 746 -11.76 26.49 3.03
N ASP A 747 -11.95 25.75 1.94
CA ASP A 747 -12.22 24.31 1.99
C ASP A 747 -11.06 23.53 2.61
N ARG A 748 -9.81 23.92 2.31
CA ARG A 748 -8.61 23.35 2.91
C ARG A 748 -8.56 23.57 4.42
N GLU A 749 -8.68 24.82 4.87
CA GLU A 749 -8.63 25.16 6.31
C GLU A 749 -9.74 24.45 7.11
N ARG A 750 -10.97 24.42 6.56
CA ARG A 750 -12.09 23.69 7.18
C ARG A 750 -11.81 22.19 7.24
N GLY A 751 -11.32 21.62 6.14
CA GLY A 751 -10.97 20.21 6.09
C GLY A 751 -9.80 19.85 7.02
N ASP A 752 -8.80 20.71 7.16
CA ASP A 752 -7.64 20.51 8.05
C ASP A 752 -8.08 20.53 9.51
N ALA A 753 -8.86 21.53 9.92
CA ALA A 753 -9.41 21.62 11.26
C ALA A 753 -10.26 20.39 11.61
N ASN A 754 -11.13 19.97 10.68
CA ASN A 754 -12.01 18.82 10.89
C ASN A 754 -11.23 17.50 10.99
N GLU A 755 -10.27 17.30 10.08
CA GLU A 755 -9.41 16.12 10.07
C GLU A 755 -8.51 16.06 11.32
N TYR A 756 -8.06 17.19 11.86
CA TYR A 756 -7.31 17.24 13.11
C TYR A 756 -8.14 16.73 14.30
N VAL A 757 -9.42 17.14 14.40
CA VAL A 757 -10.33 16.61 15.43
C VAL A 757 -10.56 15.11 15.23
N ARG A 758 -10.75 14.67 13.99
CA ARG A 758 -10.89 13.24 13.64
C ARG A 758 -9.64 12.42 13.96
N ALA A 759 -8.46 12.97 13.74
CA ALA A 759 -7.17 12.33 14.01
C ALA A 759 -6.94 12.09 15.51
N ARG A 760 -7.34 13.05 16.36
CA ARG A 760 -7.31 12.91 17.82
C ARG A 760 -8.36 11.93 18.34
N ASN A 761 -9.45 11.74 17.60
CA ASN A 761 -10.59 10.91 17.96
C ASN A 761 -10.85 9.83 16.89
N PRO A 762 -9.96 8.82 16.74
CA PRO A 762 -10.02 7.87 15.62
C PRO A 762 -11.27 6.97 15.62
N PHE A 763 -12.00 6.90 16.73
CA PHE A 763 -13.29 6.22 16.85
C PHE A 763 -14.47 7.03 16.27
N LEU A 764 -14.27 8.32 15.99
CA LEU A 764 -15.18 9.15 15.19
C LEU A 764 -14.84 8.92 13.71
N VAL A 765 -15.32 7.80 13.18
CA VAL A 765 -14.91 7.28 11.86
C VAL A 765 -15.20 8.26 10.71
N TYR A 766 -16.33 8.97 10.79
CA TYR A 766 -16.82 9.89 9.75
C TYR A 766 -16.39 11.34 10.00
N GLU A 767 -16.46 12.19 8.96
CA GLU A 767 -16.16 13.62 9.04
C GLU A 767 -17.18 14.45 9.86
N ASP A 768 -18.30 13.83 10.26
CA ASP A 768 -19.40 14.46 10.97
C ASP A 768 -20.02 13.55 12.04
N ARG A 769 -20.66 14.16 13.04
CA ARG A 769 -21.64 13.52 13.92
C ARG A 769 -22.96 14.26 13.82
N LYS A 770 -24.06 13.51 13.65
CA LYS A 770 -25.41 14.07 13.45
C LYS A 770 -25.44 15.17 12.37
N CYS A 771 -24.65 14.99 11.30
CA CYS A 771 -24.49 15.93 10.19
C CYS A 771 -23.98 17.32 10.63
N ILE A 772 -23.12 17.36 11.66
CA ILE A 772 -22.29 18.50 12.08
C ILE A 772 -20.83 18.08 11.93
N LEU A 773 -20.01 18.91 11.27
CA LEU A 773 -18.58 18.64 11.13
C LEU A 773 -17.94 18.55 12.52
N LEU A 774 -17.01 17.62 12.71
CA LEU A 774 -16.30 17.44 13.98
C LEU A 774 -15.60 18.73 14.48
N SER A 775 -15.09 19.57 13.58
CA SER A 775 -14.51 20.88 13.92
C SER A 775 -15.50 21.85 14.54
N ASP A 776 -16.79 21.67 14.23
CA ASP A 776 -17.87 22.55 14.64
C ASP A 776 -18.57 22.02 15.91
N ILE A 777 -18.15 20.85 16.41
CA ILE A 777 -18.63 20.29 17.68
C ILE A 777 -17.68 20.74 18.79
N PRO A 778 -18.13 21.47 19.83
CA PRO A 778 -17.30 21.97 20.92
C PRO A 778 -16.92 20.86 21.92
N LEU A 779 -16.24 19.81 21.43
CA LEU A 779 -15.82 18.65 22.24
C LEU A 779 -14.79 19.03 23.31
N VAL A 780 -13.99 20.07 23.07
CA VAL A 780 -12.96 20.54 24.01
C VAL A 780 -13.58 21.18 25.24
N ASP A 781 -14.71 21.87 25.07
CA ASP A 781 -15.42 22.58 26.14
C ASP A 781 -16.39 21.67 26.92
N ASP A 782 -16.59 20.43 26.46
CA ASP A 782 -17.45 19.46 27.13
C ASP A 782 -16.71 18.67 28.21
N ASP A 783 -16.90 19.04 29.48
CA ASP A 783 -16.26 18.40 30.64
C ASP A 783 -16.46 16.88 30.70
N VAL A 784 -17.65 16.40 30.31
CA VAL A 784 -17.99 14.97 30.33
C VAL A 784 -17.19 14.23 29.27
N TYR A 785 -17.13 14.75 28.05
CA TYR A 785 -16.32 14.23 26.97
C TYR A 785 -14.83 14.22 27.34
N GLN A 786 -14.31 15.31 27.89
CA GLN A 786 -12.91 15.41 28.29
C GLN A 786 -12.55 14.36 29.35
N LYS A 787 -13.43 14.13 30.33
CA LYS A 787 -13.22 13.08 31.33
C LYS A 787 -13.18 11.69 30.69
N LEU A 788 -14.16 11.34 29.85
CA LEU A 788 -14.18 10.05 29.15
C LEU A 788 -12.97 9.87 28.25
N PHE A 789 -12.50 10.95 27.61
CA PHE A 789 -11.33 10.95 26.74
C PHE A 789 -10.05 10.67 27.55
N LEU A 790 -9.90 11.28 28.72
CA LEU A 790 -8.78 11.00 29.64
C LEU A 790 -8.80 9.55 30.16
N ASP A 791 -9.98 9.02 30.48
CA ASP A 791 -10.15 7.63 30.89
C ASP A 791 -9.73 6.66 29.75
N ARG A 792 -10.10 6.98 28.50
CA ARG A 792 -9.67 6.23 27.31
C ARG A 792 -8.16 6.28 27.13
N LEU A 793 -7.55 7.46 27.26
CA LEU A 793 -6.11 7.63 27.15
C LEU A 793 -5.36 6.80 28.21
N SER A 794 -5.90 6.71 29.43
CA SER A 794 -5.35 5.88 30.50
C SER A 794 -5.47 4.39 30.16
N ALA A 795 -6.59 3.97 29.58
CA ALA A 795 -6.79 2.59 29.13
C ALA A 795 -5.81 2.17 28.00
N LEU A 796 -5.42 3.10 27.13
CA LEU A 796 -4.44 2.87 26.06
C LEU A 796 -3.01 2.61 26.54
N GLU A 797 -2.70 2.86 27.81
CA GLU A 797 -1.39 2.49 28.40
C GLU A 797 -1.16 0.97 28.41
N ASP A 798 -2.23 0.18 28.34
CA ASP A 798 -2.23 -1.27 28.13
C ASP A 798 -3.41 -1.68 27.24
N ALA A 799 -3.29 -1.33 25.95
CA ALA A 799 -4.37 -1.50 24.98
C ALA A 799 -4.82 -2.96 24.81
N GLU A 800 -3.89 -3.92 24.90
CA GLU A 800 -4.18 -5.35 24.75
C GLU A 800 -5.01 -5.89 25.94
N ALA A 801 -4.69 -5.49 27.17
CA ALA A 801 -5.46 -5.89 28.33
C ALA A 801 -6.83 -5.17 28.41
N ASN A 802 -6.90 -3.95 27.92
CA ASN A 802 -8.07 -3.07 28.09
C ASN A 802 -9.01 -3.00 26.88
N VAL A 803 -8.87 -3.86 25.87
CA VAL A 803 -9.74 -3.89 24.66
C VAL A 803 -11.24 -3.69 24.96
N PRO A 804 -11.90 -4.46 25.86
CA PRO A 804 -13.34 -4.29 26.11
C PRO A 804 -13.68 -2.98 26.81
N LEU A 805 -12.79 -2.46 27.66
CA LEU A 805 -12.96 -1.17 28.33
C LEU A 805 -12.81 -0.02 27.32
N ILE A 806 -11.82 -0.09 26.44
CA ILE A 806 -11.59 0.89 25.38
C ILE A 806 -12.81 0.95 24.45
N ALA A 807 -13.33 -0.20 24.00
CA ALA A 807 -14.51 -0.25 23.16
C ALA A 807 -15.72 0.43 23.83
N LYS A 808 -15.96 0.13 25.11
CA LYS A 808 -17.02 0.77 25.90
C LYS A 808 -16.84 2.29 26.01
N LEU A 809 -15.62 2.76 26.32
CA LEU A 809 -15.33 4.20 26.43
C LEU A 809 -15.50 4.90 25.09
N GLU A 810 -15.11 4.26 23.99
CA GLU A 810 -15.31 4.80 22.64
C GLU A 810 -16.78 4.85 22.22
N ASP A 811 -17.62 3.89 22.65
CA ASP A 811 -19.08 3.96 22.52
C ASP A 811 -19.66 5.14 23.31
N GLU A 812 -19.25 5.34 24.57
CA GLU A 812 -19.69 6.45 25.43
C GLU A 812 -19.24 7.81 24.87
N LEU A 813 -18.01 7.90 24.35
CA LEU A 813 -17.49 9.10 23.66
C LEU A 813 -18.28 9.41 22.39
N ARG A 814 -18.62 8.40 21.58
CA ARG A 814 -19.49 8.58 20.39
C ARG A 814 -20.86 9.09 20.77
N ALA A 815 -21.48 8.50 21.80
CA ALA A 815 -22.79 8.93 22.29
C ALA A 815 -22.75 10.38 22.81
N ARG A 816 -21.71 10.74 23.58
CA ARG A 816 -21.56 12.12 24.07
C ARG A 816 -21.33 13.11 22.93
N ALA A 817 -20.54 12.76 21.93
CA ALA A 817 -20.36 13.59 20.74
C ALA A 817 -21.68 13.80 19.97
N ASP A 818 -22.54 12.77 19.89
CA ASP A 818 -23.87 12.91 19.29
C ASP A 818 -24.77 13.87 20.08
N GLU A 819 -24.76 13.79 21.41
CA GLU A 819 -25.52 14.71 22.27
C GLU A 819 -25.07 16.17 22.06
N VAL A 820 -23.76 16.42 22.07
CA VAL A 820 -23.22 17.77 21.86
C VAL A 820 -23.54 18.27 20.45
N ALA A 821 -23.43 17.41 19.42
CA ALA A 821 -23.80 17.76 18.06
C ALA A 821 -25.29 18.13 17.94
N LEU A 822 -26.19 17.39 18.61
CA LEU A 822 -27.62 17.71 18.62
C LEU A 822 -27.92 19.07 19.26
N VAL A 823 -27.20 19.45 20.32
CA VAL A 823 -27.33 20.78 20.94
C VAL A 823 -26.94 21.89 19.96
N VAL A 824 -25.86 21.71 19.19
CA VAL A 824 -25.46 22.63 18.12
C VAL A 824 -26.56 22.71 17.04
N CYS A 825 -27.13 21.58 16.64
CA CYS A 825 -28.24 21.54 15.68
C CYS A 825 -29.47 22.32 16.14
N GLU A 826 -29.83 22.20 17.42
CA GLU A 826 -30.92 22.96 18.03
C GLU A 826 -30.61 24.47 18.01
N GLY A 827 -29.34 24.84 18.15
CA GLY A 827 -28.86 26.22 18.16
C GLY A 827 -29.01 26.87 16.80
N ASP A 828 -28.50 26.18 15.77
CA ASP A 828 -28.65 26.58 14.36
C ASP A 828 -30.13 26.73 13.98
N SER A 829 -30.97 25.76 14.38
CA SER A 829 -32.40 25.77 14.09
C SER A 829 -33.11 26.94 14.75
N MET A 830 -32.72 27.27 15.99
CA MET A 830 -33.23 28.42 16.73
C MET A 830 -32.85 29.74 16.04
N LEU A 831 -31.58 29.91 15.65
CA LEU A 831 -31.12 31.10 14.94
C LEU A 831 -31.78 31.26 13.57
N LYS A 832 -32.00 30.15 12.83
CA LYS A 832 -32.72 30.17 11.54
C LYS A 832 -34.18 30.59 11.71
N LYS A 833 -34.85 30.08 12.76
CA LYS A 833 -36.23 30.46 13.10
C LYS A 833 -36.34 31.94 13.46
N TYR A 834 -35.35 32.48 14.17
CA TYR A 834 -35.26 33.90 14.55
C TYR A 834 -34.20 34.64 13.73
N SER A 835 -34.33 34.61 12.41
CA SER A 835 -33.34 35.16 11.46
C SER A 835 -32.93 36.62 11.71
N PHE A 836 -33.79 37.42 12.37
CA PHE A 836 -33.50 38.79 12.77
C PHE A 836 -32.39 38.93 13.84
N LEU A 837 -31.93 37.82 14.44
CA LEU A 837 -30.82 37.78 15.40
C LEU A 837 -29.43 37.63 14.75
N SER A 838 -29.39 37.41 13.43
CA SER A 838 -28.14 37.13 12.69
C SER A 838 -27.07 38.23 12.81
N SER A 839 -27.45 39.46 13.18
CA SER A 839 -26.52 40.58 13.35
C SER A 839 -25.59 40.50 14.55
N ALA A 840 -25.91 39.65 15.55
CA ALA A 840 -25.14 39.52 16.79
C ALA A 840 -24.12 38.35 16.78
N SER A 841 -23.96 37.66 15.63
CA SER A 841 -23.23 36.39 15.51
C SER A 841 -21.82 36.46 16.12
N VAL A 842 -21.63 35.73 17.22
CA VAL A 842 -20.34 35.42 17.84
C VAL A 842 -20.31 33.93 18.18
N PRO A 843 -19.12 33.29 18.23
CA PRO A 843 -19.01 31.89 18.65
C PRO A 843 -19.65 31.67 20.03
N GLY A 844 -20.38 30.56 20.21
CA GLY A 844 -21.04 30.23 21.48
C GLY A 844 -22.37 30.96 21.75
N LEU A 845 -22.81 31.85 20.85
CA LEU A 845 -24.02 32.65 21.05
C LEU A 845 -25.29 31.79 21.10
N ALA A 846 -25.41 30.80 20.22
CA ALA A 846 -26.60 29.95 20.16
C ALA A 846 -26.76 29.18 21.48
N GLU A 847 -25.67 28.64 22.00
CA GLU A 847 -25.60 27.90 23.26
C GLU A 847 -25.87 28.79 24.48
N ALA A 848 -25.39 30.03 24.47
CA ALA A 848 -25.66 31.01 25.52
C ALA A 848 -27.16 31.38 25.55
N LEU A 849 -27.74 31.65 24.37
CA LEU A 849 -29.15 31.97 24.21
C LEU A 849 -30.07 30.79 24.57
N GLN A 850 -29.68 29.57 24.23
CA GLN A 850 -30.41 28.36 24.63
C GLN A 850 -30.45 28.19 26.15
N ARG A 851 -29.41 28.56 26.89
CA ARG A 851 -29.38 28.47 28.36
C ARG A 851 -30.07 29.66 29.04
N ASP A 852 -30.33 30.73 28.31
CA ASP A 852 -30.95 31.94 28.83
C ASP A 852 -32.46 31.79 29.01
N VAL A 853 -32.86 31.61 30.27
CA VAL A 853 -34.26 31.39 30.66
C VAL A 853 -35.20 32.53 30.24
N GLU A 854 -34.76 33.80 30.28
CA GLU A 854 -35.66 34.89 29.85
C GLU A 854 -35.71 34.99 28.32
N PHE A 855 -34.61 34.66 27.63
CA PHE A 855 -34.64 34.53 26.17
C PHE A 855 -35.61 33.43 25.73
N GLN A 856 -35.62 32.27 26.40
CA GLN A 856 -36.60 31.21 26.16
C GLN A 856 -38.05 31.69 26.35
N GLN A 857 -38.31 32.51 27.38
CA GLN A 857 -39.64 33.08 27.61
C GLN A 857 -40.04 34.06 26.49
N LEU A 858 -39.09 34.87 26.00
CA LEU A 858 -39.32 35.75 24.85
C LEU A 858 -39.63 34.94 23.59
N CYS A 859 -38.89 33.87 23.32
CA CYS A 859 -39.16 32.94 22.22
C CYS A 859 -40.57 32.33 22.31
N ALA A 860 -40.97 31.84 23.49
CA ALA A 860 -42.29 31.25 23.69
C ALA A 860 -43.43 32.25 23.45
N ARG A 861 -43.27 33.50 23.92
CA ARG A 861 -44.24 34.57 23.69
C ARG A 861 -44.27 35.02 22.24
N TYR A 862 -43.12 35.11 21.58
CA TYR A 862 -43.02 35.41 20.15
C TYR A 862 -43.74 34.34 19.33
N ASP A 863 -43.47 33.06 19.59
CA ASP A 863 -44.10 31.93 18.89
C ASP A 863 -45.63 31.92 19.04
N GLU A 864 -46.13 32.32 20.21
CA GLU A 864 -47.57 32.43 20.47
C GLU A 864 -48.22 33.53 19.61
N LEU A 865 -47.61 34.72 19.58
CA LEU A 865 -48.13 35.87 18.84
C LEU A 865 -47.93 35.73 17.33
N ASN A 866 -46.88 35.03 16.89
CA ASN A 866 -46.57 34.81 15.49
C ASN A 866 -47.57 33.87 14.77
N ARG A 867 -48.53 33.28 15.50
CA ARG A 867 -49.67 32.55 14.91
C ARG A 867 -50.64 33.45 14.14
N ASP A 868 -50.70 34.74 14.49
CA ASP A 868 -51.49 35.76 13.81
C ASP A 868 -50.67 37.07 13.68
N PRO A 869 -49.71 37.10 12.73
CA PRO A 869 -48.70 38.16 12.66
C PRO A 869 -49.28 39.51 12.24
N GLU A 870 -50.37 39.53 11.45
CA GLU A 870 -51.02 40.78 11.03
C GLU A 870 -51.67 41.51 12.21
N LYS A 871 -52.27 40.75 13.15
CA LYS A 871 -52.93 41.31 14.33
C LYS A 871 -51.94 41.72 15.43
N ASN A 872 -50.83 41.01 15.55
CA ASN A 872 -49.86 41.18 16.63
C ASN A 872 -48.58 41.91 16.19
N ALA A 873 -48.60 42.63 15.07
CA ALA A 873 -47.41 43.20 14.42
C ALA A 873 -46.58 44.13 15.34
N ASP A 874 -47.22 45.01 16.11
CA ASP A 874 -46.51 45.93 17.02
C ASP A 874 -45.86 45.19 18.19
N GLU A 875 -46.54 44.19 18.76
CA GLU A 875 -46.04 43.38 19.89
C GLU A 875 -44.92 42.44 19.45
N LEU A 876 -45.00 41.89 18.23
CA LEU A 876 -43.92 41.10 17.62
C LEU A 876 -42.67 41.94 17.42
N ARG A 877 -42.80 43.17 16.90
CA ARG A 877 -41.66 44.09 16.75
C ARG A 877 -40.98 44.42 18.08
N GLU A 878 -41.76 44.62 19.15
CA GLU A 878 -41.20 44.83 20.49
C GLU A 878 -40.47 43.60 21.02
N LEU A 879 -40.99 42.40 20.76
CA LEU A 879 -40.34 41.14 21.12
C LEU A 879 -39.06 40.90 20.32
N GLU A 880 -39.06 41.17 19.02
CA GLU A 880 -37.86 41.08 18.18
C GLU A 880 -36.75 41.99 18.71
N GLU A 881 -37.08 43.23 19.08
CA GLU A 881 -36.11 44.16 19.64
C GLU A 881 -35.60 43.70 21.02
N ALA A 882 -36.49 43.20 21.89
CA ALA A 882 -36.08 42.64 23.19
C ALA A 882 -35.16 41.42 23.02
N MET A 883 -35.46 40.55 22.07
CA MET A 883 -34.64 39.38 21.72
C MET A 883 -33.30 39.81 21.14
N LYS A 884 -33.25 40.83 20.27
CA LYS A 884 -31.99 41.39 19.74
C LYS A 884 -31.11 41.99 20.83
N ILE A 885 -31.68 42.80 21.72
CA ILE A 885 -30.94 43.40 22.84
C ILE A 885 -30.33 42.29 23.71
N ARG A 886 -31.11 41.27 24.03
CA ARG A 886 -30.65 40.16 24.86
C ARG A 886 -29.57 39.32 24.17
N SER A 887 -29.72 39.08 22.88
CA SER A 887 -28.70 38.46 22.04
C SER A 887 -27.40 39.27 22.01
N GLU A 888 -27.47 40.59 21.92
CA GLU A 888 -26.26 41.43 21.93
C GLU A 888 -25.59 41.44 23.31
N VAL A 889 -26.36 41.39 24.40
CA VAL A 889 -25.81 41.25 25.76
C VAL A 889 -25.07 39.91 25.92
N ALA A 890 -25.68 38.81 25.47
CA ALA A 890 -25.03 37.50 25.47
C ALA A 890 -23.76 37.50 24.59
N ALA A 891 -23.84 38.09 23.40
CA ALA A 891 -22.71 38.21 22.49
C ALA A 891 -21.56 39.02 23.12
N GLN A 892 -21.88 40.13 23.78
CA GLN A 892 -20.89 40.98 24.43
C GLN A 892 -20.20 40.27 25.60
N ALA A 893 -20.95 39.51 26.42
CA ALA A 893 -20.39 38.71 27.50
C ALA A 893 -19.40 37.65 26.97
N LEU A 894 -19.71 37.02 25.82
CA LEU A 894 -18.83 36.07 25.16
C LEU A 894 -17.55 36.74 24.64
N ARG A 895 -17.65 37.90 23.99
CA ARG A 895 -16.48 38.69 23.54
C ARG A 895 -15.57 39.09 24.72
N GLU A 896 -16.16 39.43 25.86
CA GLU A 896 -15.40 39.81 27.08
C GLU A 896 -14.69 38.61 27.71
N ALA A 897 -15.33 37.44 27.72
CA ALA A 897 -14.71 36.19 28.17
C ALA A 897 -13.54 35.80 27.26
N GLU A 898 -13.74 35.82 25.93
CA GLU A 898 -12.70 35.52 24.94
C GLU A 898 -11.49 36.47 25.06
N ALA A 899 -11.74 37.76 25.29
CA ALA A 899 -10.67 38.74 25.55
C ALA A 899 -9.90 38.43 26.86
N GLY A 900 -10.60 37.97 27.90
CA GLY A 900 -9.99 37.54 29.16
C GLY A 900 -9.10 36.31 29.00
N ASP A 901 -9.59 35.30 28.26
CA ASP A 901 -8.85 34.08 27.96
C ASP A 901 -7.62 34.38 27.09
N ALA A 902 -7.75 35.27 26.10
CA ALA A 902 -6.63 35.74 25.29
C ALA A 902 -5.57 36.48 26.12
N GLU A 903 -5.98 37.32 27.08
CA GLU A 903 -5.05 37.96 28.02
C GLU A 903 -4.34 36.96 28.94
N GLU A 904 -5.03 35.90 29.38
CA GLU A 904 -4.44 34.84 30.20
C GLU A 904 -3.47 33.97 29.40
N GLN A 905 -3.81 33.65 28.15
CA GLN A 905 -2.95 32.92 27.24
C GLN A 905 -1.72 33.74 26.84
N GLU A 906 -1.84 35.05 26.65
CA GLU A 906 -0.70 35.94 26.46
C GLU A 906 0.19 36.02 27.72
N LYS A 907 -0.39 36.06 28.93
CA LYS A 907 0.38 35.95 30.19
C LYS A 907 1.14 34.62 30.26
N LEU A 908 0.53 33.52 29.85
CA LEU A 908 1.17 32.21 29.78
C LEU A 908 2.29 32.16 28.73
N ARG A 909 2.11 32.77 27.56
CA ARG A 909 3.16 32.91 26.53
C ARG A 909 4.35 33.73 27.03
N VAL A 910 4.09 34.81 27.77
CA VAL A 910 5.14 35.62 28.40
C VAL A 910 5.87 34.83 29.50
N GLN A 911 5.14 34.02 30.28
CA GLN A 911 5.71 33.21 31.36
C GLN A 911 6.48 31.98 30.86
N PHE A 912 6.07 31.39 29.73
CA PHE A 912 6.66 30.21 29.10
C PHE A 912 6.98 30.45 27.61
N PRO A 913 7.96 31.34 27.29
CA PRO A 913 8.21 31.79 25.92
C PRO A 913 8.71 30.71 24.95
N MET A 914 9.07 29.52 25.45
CA MET A 914 9.49 28.36 24.64
C MET A 914 8.37 27.36 24.36
N CYS A 915 7.17 27.57 24.93
CA CYS A 915 6.00 26.73 24.75
C CYS A 915 4.81 27.64 24.38
N PRO A 916 4.62 27.98 23.10
CA PRO A 916 3.59 28.94 22.69
C PRO A 916 2.15 28.43 22.93
N ASP A 917 1.97 27.12 23.14
CA ASP A 917 0.68 26.44 23.25
C ASP A 917 0.52 25.73 24.60
N VAL A 918 0.66 26.44 25.73
CA VAL A 918 0.39 25.89 27.07
C VAL A 918 -1.11 26.08 27.39
N PRO A 919 -1.94 25.02 27.47
CA PRO A 919 -3.33 25.15 27.88
C PRO A 919 -3.44 25.64 29.33
N ALA A 920 -4.42 26.52 29.61
CA ALA A 920 -4.69 27.04 30.96
C ALA A 920 -4.91 25.94 32.02
N ILE A 921 -5.40 24.77 31.58
CA ILE A 921 -5.68 23.57 32.40
C ILE A 921 -4.41 23.03 33.10
N LEU A 922 -3.20 23.33 32.61
CA LEU A 922 -1.95 22.85 33.20
C LEU A 922 -1.57 23.53 34.53
N GLN A 923 -2.17 24.67 34.90
CA GLN A 923 -1.94 25.28 36.21
C GLN A 923 -2.47 24.41 37.37
N GLY A 924 -3.46 23.55 37.11
CA GLY A 924 -3.99 22.59 38.08
C GLY A 924 -3.15 21.32 38.25
N ASN A 925 -2.16 21.08 37.37
CA ASN A 925 -1.35 19.87 37.40
C ASN A 925 -0.22 19.99 38.45
N SER A 926 -0.33 19.20 39.52
CA SER A 926 0.62 19.26 40.64
C SER A 926 2.06 18.92 40.24
N GLU A 927 2.26 18.06 39.23
CA GLU A 927 3.58 17.72 38.72
C GLU A 927 4.17 18.86 37.88
N PHE A 928 3.35 19.51 37.05
CA PHE A 928 3.77 20.70 36.31
C PHE A 928 4.18 21.83 37.25
N MET A 929 3.40 22.08 38.32
CA MET A 929 3.74 23.07 39.33
C MET A 929 5.01 22.72 40.10
N LYS A 930 5.24 21.44 40.44
CA LYS A 930 6.50 20.98 41.05
C LYS A 930 7.70 21.18 40.13
N LEU A 931 7.58 20.83 38.85
CA LEU A 931 8.64 20.98 37.86
C LEU A 931 8.93 22.46 37.55
N SER A 932 7.89 23.30 37.51
CA SER A 932 8.01 24.76 37.36
C SER A 932 8.69 25.41 38.57
N LEU A 933 8.33 25.02 39.80
CA LEU A 933 9.02 25.44 41.02
C LEU A 933 10.48 24.97 41.04
N ARG A 934 10.74 23.73 40.60
CA ARG A 934 12.10 23.19 40.51
C ARG A 934 12.94 23.93 39.48
N ARG A 935 12.40 24.21 38.29
CA ARG A 935 13.04 25.07 37.28
C ARG A 935 13.33 26.46 37.83
N SER A 936 12.38 27.06 38.54
CA SER A 936 12.54 28.39 39.15
C SER A 936 13.67 28.39 40.18
N SER A 937 13.77 27.32 40.98
CA SER A 937 14.84 27.12 41.95
C SER A 937 16.20 26.86 41.31
N LEU A 938 16.24 26.19 40.15
CA LEU A 938 17.47 25.95 39.39
C LEU A 938 17.97 27.24 38.71
N LEU A 939 17.05 28.07 38.21
CA LEU A 939 17.38 29.36 37.59
C LEU A 939 17.78 30.43 38.61
N SER A 940 17.39 30.28 39.88
CA SER A 940 17.78 31.20 40.95
C SER A 940 19.20 30.97 41.49
N ASP A 941 19.81 29.84 41.17
CA ASP A 941 21.22 29.54 41.49
C ASP A 941 21.92 28.86 40.30
N PRO A 942 22.27 29.63 39.26
CA PRO A 942 22.90 29.09 38.05
C PRO A 942 24.37 28.70 38.24
N GLU A 943 25.02 29.14 39.34
CA GLU A 943 26.43 28.83 39.62
C GLU A 943 26.60 27.60 40.53
N GLY A 944 25.58 27.26 41.32
CA GLY A 944 25.57 26.09 42.21
C GLY A 944 25.03 24.78 41.61
N ASN A 945 24.41 24.81 40.42
CA ASN A 945 23.74 23.67 39.79
C ASN A 945 24.49 23.07 38.60
#